data_AF-A0A165EPC0-F1
#
_entry.id   AF-A0A165EPC0-F1
#
_cell.length_a   1.000
_cell.length_b   1.000
_cell.length_c   1.000
_cell.angle_alpha   90.00
_cell.angle_beta   90.00
_cell.angle_gamma   90.00
#
_symmetry.space_group_name_H-M   'P 1'
#
loop_
_entity.id
_entity.type
_entity.pdbx_description
1 polymer ?
#
loop_
_entity_poly.entity_id
_entity_poly.type
_entity_poly.pdbx_seq_one_letter_code
_entity_poly.pdbx_strand_id
1 'polypeptide(L)'
;MAATTVIQPIDMVKVRIQLAGAGVSTGPKPGPIAVARDIIAAGRVLDLYSGLSAGLMRQAVYTTARMGFFDTFMGMATSRAKGAERPITFAERGAAGLAAGGLAAVLGNPCDLALIRMQSDGLRPAAERANYRGVFDALGRIAKNEGVLALWSGCFPTVLRAMALNFGQLAFYSEAKSQLTANKAVPPAAVPWAASVVAGFFASFFSLPFDFVKTRLQNQSRGADGKLRYKGTIDCAVKVAREEGLLRFYRGFGTYFTRIAPHAMLTVLFADYLARATRLPVIAWKGQGSRHYAAAPATRPKPAQNFQQPPSHVPSPHAPLSPLVASSQRPALDSSFVGMSGGQIFHEMMLRHNVKHIFGYPGGAILPVFDAIYNSKHFNFVLPRHEQGAGHMAEGYARVSGKPGVVLVTSGPGATNVVTPLQDALMDGLPLVVFCGQVATSAIGSDAFQEADMVGISRSCTKWNVMVKDIAELPRRINEAFKIATSGRPGPVLVDLPKDVTASILRTPLSYKATTPGQNLGLPSNPLQTPAEMQLIRQAADLINQAKRPVVYAGNGVLSSPQGPALLATLSKQGNIPVTTTLQGLGAFDELDERSLHMLGMHGSAYANFAMQEADVIIALGARFDDRVIGKVDTFAPTARAAAAQGRGGIIHFEILPKNVNKVVDAHIPIMGDVVANLASMVPLIRPQERAEWFNDIRSWKKEYPFTYEKSAAGARMKPQEVIEELDRQTAACKENVILSTGVGQHQMWAAQFFRWRHPQSMVTSGGAGTMGFGLPAAIGAKVAAPEKMVIDVDGDASFSMTAMELATASQYNIGVKVLVLNNEFQGMVLQWQDLFYDHRYSHTAMRNPNFVLLAQAMGVHAIRATTLEELPAKMKEFIEYDGSRPVLFECLVETHEHVFPMVAAGKALHEQILHPALRGKQQQKS
;
A
#
# COMPACT_ATOMS: atom_id res chain seq x y z
N MET A 1 -12.89 23.56 10.38
CA MET A 1 -13.44 24.26 9.20
C MET A 1 -14.92 23.94 8.98
N ALA A 2 -15.32 22.68 8.79
CA ALA A 2 -16.72 22.30 8.62
C ALA A 2 -17.63 22.75 9.79
N ALA A 3 -17.24 22.43 11.04
CA ALA A 3 -17.97 22.88 12.23
C ALA A 3 -18.12 24.41 12.29
N THR A 4 -17.07 25.16 11.95
CA THR A 4 -17.08 26.64 11.90
C THR A 4 -18.11 27.17 10.90
N THR A 5 -18.26 26.52 9.75
CA THR A 5 -19.23 26.90 8.73
C THR A 5 -20.66 26.71 9.23
N VAL A 6 -20.93 25.58 9.92
CA VAL A 6 -22.27 25.28 10.46
C VAL A 6 -22.64 26.24 11.60
N ILE A 7 -21.70 26.61 12.48
CA ILE A 7 -22.01 27.45 13.65
C ILE A 7 -21.98 28.96 13.38
N GLN A 8 -21.48 29.40 12.21
CA GLN A 8 -21.25 30.82 11.93
C GLN A 8 -22.51 31.69 12.16
N PRO A 9 -23.72 31.29 11.74
CA PRO A 9 -24.94 32.05 12.04
C PRO A 9 -25.20 32.24 13.53
N ILE A 10 -24.96 31.21 14.34
CA ILE A 10 -25.13 31.25 15.81
C ILE A 10 -24.08 32.18 16.43
N ASP A 11 -22.84 32.13 15.93
CA ASP A 11 -21.77 33.01 16.40
C ASP A 11 -22.07 34.49 16.09
N MET A 12 -22.58 34.77 14.90
CA MET A 12 -23.00 36.11 14.47
C MET A 12 -24.07 36.69 15.39
N VAL A 13 -25.11 35.91 15.70
CA VAL A 13 -26.18 36.29 16.64
C VAL A 13 -25.61 36.53 18.05
N LYS A 14 -24.74 35.64 18.53
CA LYS A 14 -24.06 35.76 19.83
C LYS A 14 -23.27 37.06 19.93
N VAL A 15 -22.47 37.40 18.92
CA VAL A 15 -21.64 38.62 18.94
C VAL A 15 -22.51 39.87 18.96
N ARG A 16 -23.60 39.91 18.18
CA ARG A 16 -24.53 41.05 18.22
C ARG A 16 -25.26 41.17 19.55
N ILE A 17 -25.63 40.07 20.20
CA ILE A 17 -26.24 40.09 21.55
C ILE A 17 -25.27 40.65 22.61
N GLN A 18 -23.99 40.27 22.53
CA GLN A 18 -22.95 40.74 23.45
C GLN A 18 -22.63 42.23 23.23
N LEU A 19 -22.79 42.72 22.01
CA LEU A 19 -22.58 44.12 21.67
C LEU A 19 -23.82 45.00 21.93
N ALA A 20 -25.03 44.44 21.85
CA ALA A 20 -26.29 45.16 22.03
C ALA A 20 -26.43 45.82 23.42
N GLY A 21 -26.69 47.13 23.43
CA GLY A 21 -26.84 47.94 24.64
C GLY A 21 -25.50 48.23 25.34
N ALA A 22 -24.44 48.53 24.58
CA ALA A 22 -23.15 48.97 25.12
C ALA A 22 -23.27 50.36 25.78
N GLY A 23 -23.20 50.44 27.12
CA GLY A 23 -23.23 51.74 27.82
C GLY A 23 -24.60 52.39 28.02
N VAL A 24 -25.69 51.61 28.00
CA VAL A 24 -27.03 52.10 28.37
C VAL A 24 -27.66 51.11 29.33
N SER A 25 -28.12 51.56 30.51
CA SER A 25 -28.69 50.70 31.56
C SER A 25 -30.14 50.28 31.24
N THR A 26 -30.90 51.13 30.54
CA THR A 26 -32.34 50.98 30.25
C THR A 26 -32.63 50.94 28.74
N GLY A 27 -33.46 49.99 28.30
CA GLY A 27 -33.89 49.82 26.90
C GLY A 27 -34.22 48.36 26.54
N PRO A 28 -35.09 48.10 25.54
CA PRO A 28 -35.46 46.75 25.13
C PRO A 28 -34.21 46.01 24.62
N LYS A 29 -33.93 44.89 25.26
CA LYS A 29 -32.72 44.09 25.08
C LYS A 29 -33.09 42.92 24.17
N PRO A 30 -32.78 42.94 22.86
CA PRO A 30 -33.31 41.95 21.93
C PRO A 30 -32.82 40.55 22.26
N GLY A 31 -33.73 39.58 22.21
CA GLY A 31 -33.43 38.16 22.35
C GLY A 31 -32.79 37.57 21.09
N PRO A 32 -32.26 36.33 21.14
CA PRO A 32 -31.59 35.71 19.99
C PRO A 32 -32.43 35.64 18.71
N ILE A 33 -33.72 35.36 18.84
CA ILE A 33 -34.66 35.28 17.71
C ILE A 33 -34.89 36.66 17.09
N ALA A 34 -35.01 37.70 17.92
CA ALA A 34 -35.15 39.07 17.44
C ALA A 34 -33.91 39.52 16.68
N VAL A 35 -32.70 39.29 17.23
CA VAL A 35 -31.44 39.62 16.55
C VAL A 35 -31.28 38.86 15.23
N ALA A 36 -31.64 37.57 15.18
CA ALA A 36 -31.59 36.79 13.95
C ALA A 36 -32.59 37.32 12.91
N ARG A 37 -33.82 37.63 13.33
CA ARG A 37 -34.85 38.25 12.48
C ARG A 37 -34.40 39.60 11.94
N ASP A 38 -33.79 40.44 12.76
CA ASP A 38 -33.32 41.77 12.37
C ASP A 38 -32.16 41.69 11.36
N ILE A 39 -31.26 40.71 11.48
CA ILE A 39 -30.21 40.44 10.48
C ILE A 39 -30.84 40.05 9.14
N ILE A 40 -31.84 39.15 9.16
CA ILE A 40 -32.53 38.68 7.96
C ILE A 40 -33.40 39.78 7.35
N ALA A 41 -33.99 40.66 8.17
CA ALA A 41 -34.83 41.76 7.71
C ALA A 41 -34.01 42.94 7.15
N ALA A 42 -32.80 43.18 7.67
CA ALA A 42 -31.91 44.25 7.23
C ALA A 42 -30.99 43.87 6.05
N GLY A 43 -31.06 42.63 5.54
CA GLY A 43 -30.12 42.08 4.58
C GLY A 43 -30.54 40.75 3.95
N ARG A 44 -29.61 39.99 3.36
CA ARG A 44 -29.88 38.64 2.83
C ARG A 44 -29.60 37.59 3.90
N VAL A 45 -30.17 36.40 3.77
CA VAL A 45 -29.85 35.23 4.63
C VAL A 45 -28.33 34.98 4.72
N LEU A 46 -27.58 35.31 3.66
CA LEU A 46 -26.12 35.21 3.61
C LEU A 46 -25.38 36.14 4.59
N ASP A 47 -26.02 37.20 5.09
CA ASP A 47 -25.39 38.14 6.04
C ASP A 47 -25.19 37.50 7.43
N LEU A 48 -25.88 36.41 7.73
CA LEU A 48 -25.60 35.54 8.88
C LEU A 48 -24.22 34.86 8.79
N TYR A 49 -23.64 34.77 7.58
CA TYR A 49 -22.31 34.22 7.33
C TYR A 49 -21.22 35.30 7.23
N SER A 50 -21.55 36.56 7.53
CA SER A 50 -20.55 37.63 7.61
C SER A 50 -19.41 37.24 8.56
N GLY A 51 -18.17 37.43 8.11
CA GLY A 51 -16.98 37.04 8.86
C GLY A 51 -16.59 35.56 8.73
N LEU A 52 -17.28 34.73 7.93
CA LEU A 52 -16.93 33.31 7.76
C LEU A 52 -15.47 33.11 7.36
N SER A 53 -14.93 33.93 6.44
CA SER A 53 -13.53 33.86 6.03
C SER A 53 -12.56 34.06 7.21
N ALA A 54 -12.89 34.97 8.15
CA ALA A 54 -12.09 35.21 9.35
C ALA A 54 -12.26 34.08 10.37
N GLY A 55 -13.47 33.52 10.49
CA GLY A 55 -13.74 32.34 11.33
C GLY A 55 -12.97 31.11 10.86
N LEU A 56 -12.92 30.87 9.55
CA LEU A 56 -12.15 29.79 8.93
C LEU A 56 -10.65 29.99 9.13
N MET A 57 -10.14 31.18 8.80
CA MET A 57 -8.70 31.49 8.98
C MET A 57 -8.29 31.34 10.45
N ARG A 58 -9.11 31.85 11.38
CA ARG A 58 -8.89 31.66 12.81
C ARG A 58 -8.80 30.19 13.18
N GLN A 59 -9.73 29.36 12.68
CA GLN A 59 -9.73 27.93 12.99
C GLN A 59 -8.48 27.24 12.46
N ALA A 60 -8.01 27.59 11.26
CA ALA A 60 -6.78 27.07 10.68
C ALA A 60 -5.56 27.45 11.54
N VAL A 61 -5.37 28.75 11.81
CA VAL A 61 -4.23 29.25 12.60
C VAL A 61 -4.22 28.69 14.01
N TYR A 62 -5.36 28.77 14.72
CA TYR A 62 -5.47 28.32 16.11
C TYR A 62 -5.28 26.81 16.26
N THR A 63 -5.87 26.00 15.36
CA THR A 63 -5.79 24.53 15.48
C THR A 63 -4.38 24.05 15.17
N THR A 64 -3.78 24.54 14.08
CA THR A 64 -2.42 24.16 13.69
C THR A 64 -1.40 24.57 14.76
N ALA A 65 -1.48 25.81 15.26
CA ALA A 65 -0.61 26.26 16.34
C ALA A 65 -0.81 25.44 17.62
N ARG A 66 -2.05 25.13 18.00
CA ARG A 66 -2.36 24.35 19.19
C ARG A 66 -1.76 22.94 19.10
N MET A 67 -1.88 22.26 17.96
CA MET A 67 -1.31 20.92 17.77
C MET A 67 0.22 20.97 17.81
N GLY A 68 0.86 21.88 17.07
CA GLY A 68 2.32 22.00 17.06
C GLY A 68 2.91 22.33 18.45
N PHE A 69 2.28 23.24 19.20
CA PHE A 69 2.72 23.52 20.58
C PHE A 69 2.43 22.35 21.52
N PHE A 70 1.30 21.66 21.37
CA PHE A 70 0.98 20.51 22.21
C PHE A 70 1.97 19.37 22.03
N ASP A 71 2.31 19.02 20.78
CA ASP A 71 3.30 17.98 20.48
C ASP A 71 4.68 18.36 21.03
N THR A 72 5.06 19.64 20.91
CA THR A 72 6.32 20.16 21.46
C THR A 72 6.36 20.05 22.99
N PHE A 73 5.30 20.51 23.68
CA PHE A 73 5.23 20.46 25.15
C PHE A 73 5.10 19.03 25.68
N MET A 74 4.37 18.17 24.98
CA MET A 74 4.29 16.74 25.30
C MET A 74 5.62 16.03 25.06
N GLY A 75 6.37 16.39 24.02
CA GLY A 75 7.72 15.90 23.77
C GLY A 75 8.67 16.26 24.91
N MET A 76 8.66 17.53 25.36
CA MET A 76 9.47 17.96 26.51
C MET A 76 9.06 17.27 27.82
N ALA A 77 7.76 17.12 28.07
CA ALA A 77 7.26 16.41 29.25
C ALA A 77 7.65 14.92 29.20
N THR A 78 7.61 14.29 28.03
CA THR A 78 8.04 12.89 27.82
C THR A 78 9.52 12.72 28.07
N SER A 79 10.37 13.62 27.58
CA SER A 79 11.83 13.57 27.83
C SER A 79 12.16 13.73 29.31
N ARG A 80 11.48 14.64 30.02
CA ARG A 80 11.64 14.80 31.48
C ARG A 80 11.15 13.58 32.26
N ALA A 81 10.04 12.99 31.85
CA ALA A 81 9.48 11.80 32.50
C ALA A 81 10.35 10.54 32.27
N LYS A 82 10.92 10.39 31.06
CA LYS A 82 11.92 9.35 30.75
C LYS A 82 13.20 9.49 31.57
N GLY A 83 13.69 10.72 31.77
CA GLY A 83 14.87 10.97 32.62
C GLY A 83 14.64 10.70 34.11
N ALA A 84 13.40 10.52 34.54
CA ALA A 84 13.02 10.23 35.93
C ALA A 84 12.31 8.87 36.08
N GLU A 85 12.41 7.99 35.08
CA GLU A 85 11.81 6.64 35.03
C GLU A 85 10.34 6.55 35.47
N ARG A 86 9.55 7.59 35.19
CA ARG A 86 8.14 7.65 35.58
C ARG A 86 7.22 7.94 34.40
N PRO A 87 5.95 7.50 34.43
CA PRO A 87 4.97 7.93 33.44
C PRO A 87 4.63 9.41 33.57
N ILE A 88 4.20 10.03 32.47
CA ILE A 88 3.74 11.43 32.45
C ILE A 88 2.46 11.55 33.28
N THR A 89 2.48 12.45 34.26
CA THR A 89 1.36 12.69 35.18
C THR A 89 0.21 13.45 34.49
N PHE A 90 -0.99 13.36 35.07
CA PHE A 90 -2.14 14.12 34.59
C PHE A 90 -1.90 15.64 34.62
N ALA A 91 -1.22 16.14 35.67
CA ALA A 91 -0.88 17.55 35.82
C ALA A 91 0.02 18.06 34.69
N GLU A 92 1.02 17.26 34.27
CA GLU A 92 1.92 17.61 33.17
C GLU A 92 1.20 17.65 31.81
N ARG A 93 0.30 16.70 31.55
CA ARG A 93 -0.54 16.71 30.33
C ARG A 93 -1.50 17.88 30.32
N GLY A 94 -2.10 18.18 31.48
CA GLY A 94 -2.97 19.35 31.67
C GLY A 94 -2.21 20.66 31.43
N ALA A 95 -1.01 20.81 31.99
CA ALA A 95 -0.16 21.98 31.80
C ALA A 95 0.26 22.15 30.33
N ALA A 96 0.67 21.07 29.65
CA ALA A 96 0.99 21.09 28.22
C ALA A 96 -0.22 21.52 27.37
N GLY A 97 -1.41 20.99 27.67
CA GLY A 97 -2.66 21.35 27.00
C GLY A 97 -3.07 22.82 27.19
N LEU A 98 -2.95 23.33 28.41
CA LEU A 98 -3.26 24.73 28.73
C LEU A 98 -2.26 25.70 28.09
N ALA A 99 -0.96 25.41 28.16
CA ALA A 99 0.09 26.22 27.54
C ALA A 99 -0.04 26.26 26.00
N ALA A 100 -0.28 25.10 25.38
CA ALA A 100 -0.49 25.02 23.93
C ALA A 100 -1.73 25.80 23.47
N GLY A 101 -2.84 25.68 24.19
CA GLY A 101 -4.07 26.43 23.90
C GLY A 101 -3.89 27.94 24.10
N GLY A 102 -3.17 28.35 25.14
CA GLY A 102 -2.86 29.75 25.43
C GLY A 102 -1.99 30.40 24.34
N LEU A 103 -0.89 29.76 23.94
CA LEU A 103 -0.02 30.29 22.88
C LEU A 103 -0.71 30.29 21.51
N ALA A 104 -1.52 29.27 21.21
CA ALA A 104 -2.33 29.25 20.01
C ALA A 104 -3.35 30.40 19.97
N ALA A 105 -3.92 30.77 21.12
CA ALA A 105 -4.81 31.93 21.22
C ALA A 105 -4.11 33.26 20.91
N VAL A 106 -2.83 33.40 21.28
CA VAL A 106 -2.02 34.58 20.93
C VAL A 106 -1.83 34.68 19.42
N LEU A 107 -1.50 33.58 18.76
CA LEU A 107 -1.33 33.54 17.29
C LEU A 107 -2.65 33.70 16.53
N GLY A 108 -3.75 33.17 17.07
CA GLY A 108 -5.08 33.28 16.48
C GLY A 108 -5.77 34.64 16.69
N ASN A 109 -5.28 35.48 17.62
CA ASN A 109 -5.97 36.71 18.01
C ASN A 109 -6.24 37.69 16.86
N PRO A 110 -5.34 37.93 15.90
CA PRO A 110 -5.62 38.80 14.76
C PRO A 110 -6.85 38.36 13.95
N CYS A 111 -6.98 37.05 13.72
CA CYS A 111 -8.13 36.49 12.99
C CYS A 111 -9.42 36.56 13.81
N ASP A 112 -9.32 36.38 15.13
CA ASP A 112 -10.43 36.60 16.07
C ASP A 112 -10.91 38.07 16.06
N LEU A 113 -9.98 39.03 16.06
CA LEU A 113 -10.29 40.46 15.97
C LEU A 113 -11.01 40.79 14.65
N ALA A 114 -10.47 40.31 13.53
CA ALA A 114 -11.10 40.48 12.22
C ALA A 114 -12.51 39.89 12.18
N LEU A 115 -12.72 38.70 12.78
CA LEU A 115 -14.03 38.05 12.88
C LEU A 115 -15.03 38.94 13.64
N ILE A 116 -14.66 39.46 14.81
CA ILE A 116 -15.55 40.32 15.60
C ILE A 116 -15.89 41.61 14.85
N ARG A 117 -14.92 42.26 14.21
CA ARG A 117 -15.15 43.51 13.44
C ARG A 117 -16.03 43.28 12.22
N MET A 118 -15.84 42.16 11.51
CA MET A 118 -16.69 41.80 10.38
C MET A 118 -18.13 41.47 10.81
N GLN A 119 -18.31 40.82 11.97
CA GLN A 119 -19.63 40.48 12.51
C GLN A 119 -20.37 41.69 13.10
N SER A 120 -19.63 42.68 13.62
CA SER A 120 -20.20 43.89 14.22
C SER A 120 -20.43 45.03 13.22
N ASP A 121 -19.82 44.99 12.04
CA ASP A 121 -19.90 46.08 11.04
C ASP A 121 -21.35 46.44 10.68
N GLY A 122 -22.22 45.44 10.57
CA GLY A 122 -23.64 45.65 10.28
C GLY A 122 -24.44 46.36 11.40
N LEU A 123 -23.87 46.52 12.60
CA LEU A 123 -24.46 47.34 13.68
C LEU A 123 -24.18 48.84 13.50
N ARG A 124 -23.27 49.23 12.59
CA ARG A 124 -22.98 50.63 12.31
C ARG A 124 -24.00 51.24 11.34
N PRO A 125 -24.26 52.56 11.43
CA PRO A 125 -25.03 53.29 10.41
C PRO A 125 -24.45 53.03 9.02
N ALA A 126 -25.29 52.97 7.98
CA ALA A 126 -24.87 52.57 6.63
C ALA A 126 -23.68 53.39 6.08
N ALA A 127 -23.55 54.65 6.47
CA ALA A 127 -22.45 55.55 6.10
C ALA A 127 -21.10 55.25 6.79
N GLU A 128 -21.10 54.54 7.92
CA GLU A 128 -19.91 54.26 8.75
C GLU A 128 -19.45 52.79 8.68
N ARG A 129 -20.09 51.99 7.83
CA ARG A 129 -19.75 50.57 7.62
C ARG A 129 -18.45 50.44 6.83
N ALA A 130 -17.54 49.62 7.33
CA ALA A 130 -16.29 49.32 6.66
C ALA A 130 -16.46 48.39 5.44
N ASN A 131 -17.54 47.61 5.40
CA ASN A 131 -17.90 46.66 4.34
C ASN A 131 -16.72 45.78 3.93
N TYR A 132 -16.16 45.06 4.91
CA TYR A 132 -15.00 44.19 4.70
C TYR A 132 -15.29 43.11 3.67
N ARG A 133 -14.41 42.98 2.66
CA ARG A 133 -14.55 41.97 1.59
C ARG A 133 -14.13 40.56 2.05
N GLY A 134 -13.32 40.45 3.10
CA GLY A 134 -12.80 39.19 3.61
C GLY A 134 -11.76 39.40 4.71
N VAL A 135 -11.18 38.31 5.22
CA VAL A 135 -10.25 38.35 6.37
C VAL A 135 -8.99 39.17 6.09
N PHE A 136 -8.39 39.06 4.90
CA PHE A 136 -7.18 39.81 4.55
C PHE A 136 -7.43 41.31 4.40
N ASP A 137 -8.58 41.69 3.83
CA ASP A 137 -9.00 43.09 3.73
C ASP A 137 -9.27 43.68 5.13
N ALA A 138 -9.91 42.91 6.03
CA ALA A 138 -10.11 43.32 7.42
C ALA A 138 -8.78 43.49 8.17
N LEU A 139 -7.87 42.51 8.11
CA LEU A 139 -6.56 42.59 8.77
C LEU A 139 -5.73 43.76 8.23
N GLY A 140 -5.68 43.93 6.91
CA GLY A 140 -4.94 45.01 6.26
C GLY A 140 -5.47 46.40 6.63
N ARG A 141 -6.78 46.59 6.64
CA ARG A 141 -7.39 47.88 7.03
C ARG A 141 -7.22 48.18 8.51
N ILE A 142 -7.35 47.17 9.39
CA ILE A 142 -7.10 47.37 10.83
C ILE A 142 -5.63 47.73 11.05
N ALA A 143 -4.69 47.01 10.44
CA ALA A 143 -3.28 47.32 10.56
C ALA A 143 -2.93 48.73 10.02
N LYS A 144 -3.54 49.13 8.90
CA LYS A 144 -3.33 50.44 8.28
C LYS A 144 -3.94 51.60 9.09
N ASN A 145 -5.13 51.41 9.65
CA ASN A 145 -5.90 52.50 10.29
C ASN A 145 -5.68 52.58 11.80
N GLU A 146 -5.40 51.46 12.47
CA GLU A 146 -5.27 51.35 13.93
C GLU A 146 -3.84 50.95 14.37
N GLY A 147 -2.99 50.54 13.42
CA GLY A 147 -1.62 50.08 13.66
C GLY A 147 -1.52 48.56 13.83
N VAL A 148 -0.34 48.00 13.54
CA VAL A 148 -0.10 46.53 13.58
C VAL A 148 -0.36 45.93 14.95
N LEU A 149 0.01 46.65 16.03
CA LEU A 149 -0.21 46.17 17.41
C LEU A 149 -1.70 46.09 17.79
N ALA A 150 -2.58 46.81 17.09
CA ALA A 150 -4.03 46.72 17.33
C ALA A 150 -4.60 45.33 17.01
N LEU A 151 -3.92 44.54 16.15
CA LEU A 151 -4.29 43.16 15.83
C LEU A 151 -4.28 42.23 17.06
N TRP A 152 -3.54 42.59 18.12
CA TRP A 152 -3.51 41.87 19.39
C TRP A 152 -4.44 42.46 20.45
N SER A 153 -5.34 43.38 20.08
CA SER A 153 -6.38 43.86 20.99
C SER A 153 -7.23 42.70 21.52
N GLY A 154 -7.46 42.69 22.84
CA GLY A 154 -8.19 41.62 23.51
C GLY A 154 -7.45 40.27 23.59
N CYS A 155 -6.15 40.21 23.30
CA CYS A 155 -5.38 38.96 23.37
C CYS A 155 -5.42 38.30 24.75
N PHE A 156 -5.22 39.07 25.82
CA PHE A 156 -5.24 38.54 27.18
C PHE A 156 -6.58 37.84 27.55
N PRO A 157 -7.77 38.45 27.37
CA PRO A 157 -9.03 37.75 27.61
C PRO A 157 -9.29 36.61 26.61
N THR A 158 -8.72 36.66 25.39
CA THR A 158 -8.74 35.51 24.46
C THR A 158 -7.98 34.30 25.03
N VAL A 159 -6.81 34.51 25.64
CA VAL A 159 -6.04 33.46 26.31
C VAL A 159 -6.79 32.91 27.53
N LEU A 160 -7.29 33.78 28.40
CA LEU A 160 -8.07 33.36 29.57
C LEU A 160 -9.33 32.58 29.19
N ARG A 161 -10.03 33.00 28.12
CA ARG A 161 -11.15 32.26 27.56
C ARG A 161 -10.72 30.85 27.13
N ALA A 162 -9.61 30.71 26.41
CA ALA A 162 -9.13 29.41 25.94
C ALA A 162 -8.77 28.46 27.09
N MET A 163 -8.12 28.99 28.13
CA MET A 163 -7.79 28.23 29.34
C MET A 163 -9.06 27.80 30.11
N ALA A 164 -9.99 28.72 30.33
CA ALA A 164 -11.26 28.44 31.02
C ALA A 164 -12.13 27.42 30.28
N LEU A 165 -12.16 27.49 28.94
CA LEU A 165 -12.87 26.54 28.08
C LEU A 165 -12.25 25.14 28.18
N ASN A 166 -10.92 25.03 28.10
CA ASN A 166 -10.23 23.74 28.21
C ASN A 166 -10.40 23.13 29.62
N PHE A 167 -10.33 23.94 30.68
CA PHE A 167 -10.58 23.50 32.04
C PHE A 167 -12.01 22.95 32.19
N GLY A 168 -13.02 23.73 31.78
CA GLY A 168 -14.42 23.32 31.85
C GLY A 168 -14.72 22.07 31.03
N GLN A 169 -14.06 21.91 29.87
CA GLN A 169 -14.25 20.73 29.03
C GLN A 169 -13.54 19.49 29.60
N LEU A 170 -12.29 19.58 30.04
CA LEU A 170 -11.52 18.41 30.49
C LEU A 170 -11.92 17.95 31.90
N ALA A 171 -12.04 18.88 32.86
CA ALA A 171 -12.32 18.54 34.26
C ALA A 171 -13.73 17.96 34.43
N PHE A 172 -14.72 18.54 33.74
CA PHE A 172 -16.12 18.13 33.90
C PHE A 172 -16.52 17.02 32.95
N TYR A 173 -15.81 16.78 31.84
CA TYR A 173 -16.08 15.62 30.99
C TYR A 173 -15.69 14.30 31.68
N SER A 174 -14.51 14.24 32.31
CA SER A 174 -14.07 13.04 33.01
C SER A 174 -14.96 12.73 34.21
N GLU A 175 -15.32 13.76 34.98
CA GLU A 175 -16.18 13.61 36.15
C GLU A 175 -17.61 13.23 35.75
N ALA A 176 -18.20 13.93 34.77
CA ALA A 176 -19.52 13.59 34.27
C ALA A 176 -19.54 12.18 33.67
N LYS A 177 -18.52 11.78 32.90
CA LYS A 177 -18.42 10.42 32.36
C LYS A 177 -18.32 9.38 33.47
N SER A 178 -17.54 9.63 34.52
CA SER A 178 -17.39 8.74 35.68
C SER A 178 -18.73 8.52 36.39
N GLN A 179 -19.42 9.61 36.75
CA GLN A 179 -20.70 9.55 37.45
C GLN A 179 -21.84 8.98 36.59
N LEU A 180 -21.86 9.30 35.29
CA LEU A 180 -22.85 8.75 34.34
C LEU A 180 -22.62 7.27 34.04
N THR A 181 -21.37 6.81 34.06
CA THR A 181 -21.04 5.37 33.91
C THR A 181 -21.41 4.59 35.18
N ALA A 182 -21.30 5.21 36.35
CA ALA A 182 -21.73 4.62 37.62
C ALA A 182 -23.27 4.54 37.75
N ASN A 183 -24.01 5.38 37.02
CA ASN A 183 -25.45 5.39 37.01
C ASN A 183 -26.05 4.41 35.99
N LYS A 184 -26.60 3.29 36.47
CA LYS A 184 -27.25 2.25 35.64
C LYS A 184 -28.48 2.73 34.84
N ALA A 185 -29.01 3.93 35.13
CA ALA A 185 -30.14 4.50 34.40
C ALA A 185 -29.77 5.10 33.03
N VAL A 186 -28.48 5.33 32.74
CA VAL A 186 -28.03 5.92 31.47
C VAL A 186 -27.44 4.83 30.57
N PRO A 187 -27.95 4.63 29.34
CA PRO A 187 -27.42 3.64 28.41
C PRO A 187 -25.93 3.89 28.11
N PRO A 188 -25.06 2.85 28.07
CA PRO A 188 -23.62 3.03 27.80
C PRO A 188 -23.30 3.79 26.52
N ALA A 189 -24.14 3.64 25.49
CA ALA A 189 -24.02 4.37 24.23
C ALA A 189 -24.34 5.88 24.35
N ALA A 190 -25.15 6.28 25.33
CA ALA A 190 -25.54 7.68 25.57
C ALA A 190 -24.59 8.42 26.52
N VAL A 191 -23.77 7.69 27.29
CA VAL A 191 -22.83 8.27 28.28
C VAL A 191 -21.87 9.31 27.67
N PRO A 192 -21.20 9.08 26.52
CA PRO A 192 -20.30 10.09 25.94
C PRO A 192 -21.02 11.37 25.51
N TRP A 193 -22.27 11.25 25.05
CA TRP A 193 -23.10 12.38 24.62
C TRP A 193 -23.56 13.20 25.81
N ALA A 194 -24.10 12.55 26.84
CA ALA A 194 -24.51 13.20 28.07
C ALA A 194 -23.32 13.86 28.80
N ALA A 195 -22.17 13.20 28.87
CA ALA A 195 -20.94 13.77 29.42
C ALA A 195 -20.45 15.00 28.63
N SER A 196 -20.58 14.98 27.29
CA SER A 196 -20.23 16.12 26.43
C SER A 196 -21.15 17.33 26.64
N VAL A 197 -22.44 17.10 26.89
CA VAL A 197 -23.41 18.17 27.20
C VAL A 197 -23.08 18.83 28.54
N VAL A 198 -22.79 18.05 29.58
CA VAL A 198 -22.38 18.55 30.90
C VAL A 198 -21.06 19.32 30.81
N ALA A 199 -20.06 18.76 30.14
CA ALA A 199 -18.78 19.43 29.91
C ALA A 199 -18.94 20.73 29.09
N GLY A 200 -19.82 20.71 28.07
CA GLY A 200 -20.15 21.90 27.28
C GLY A 200 -20.80 23.01 28.10
N PHE A 201 -21.61 22.67 29.10
CA PHE A 201 -22.23 23.64 30.01
C PHE A 201 -21.16 24.31 30.88
N PHE A 202 -20.30 23.55 31.54
CA PHE A 202 -19.25 24.09 32.41
C PHE A 202 -18.19 24.85 31.60
N ALA A 203 -17.79 24.36 30.43
CA ALA A 203 -16.93 25.09 29.51
C ALA A 203 -17.54 26.45 29.15
N SER A 204 -18.84 26.48 28.82
CA SER A 204 -19.56 27.72 28.51
C SER A 204 -19.64 28.66 29.71
N PHE A 205 -19.88 28.12 30.91
CA PHE A 205 -19.99 28.89 32.14
C PHE A 205 -18.69 29.58 32.51
N PHE A 206 -17.57 28.86 32.54
CA PHE A 206 -16.28 29.42 32.91
C PHE A 206 -15.70 30.36 31.84
N SER A 207 -15.95 30.11 30.55
CA SER A 207 -15.32 30.90 29.48
C SER A 207 -16.11 32.12 29.03
N LEU A 208 -17.42 32.20 29.31
CA LEU A 208 -18.27 33.28 28.81
C LEU A 208 -17.91 34.69 29.34
N PRO A 209 -17.58 34.89 30.64
CA PRO A 209 -17.18 36.21 31.11
C PRO A 209 -15.95 36.77 30.38
N PHE A 210 -14.96 35.92 30.13
CA PHE A 210 -13.75 36.30 29.38
C PHE A 210 -14.06 36.56 27.90
N ASP A 211 -14.95 35.76 27.31
CA ASP A 211 -15.41 35.97 25.94
C ASP A 211 -16.21 37.27 25.76
N PHE A 212 -17.00 37.65 26.76
CA PHE A 212 -17.73 38.92 26.76
C PHE A 212 -16.75 40.11 26.76
N VAL A 213 -15.79 40.12 27.69
CA VAL A 213 -14.76 41.17 27.78
C VAL A 213 -13.91 41.21 26.51
N LYS A 214 -13.51 40.05 25.97
CA LYS A 214 -12.83 39.93 24.67
C LYS A 214 -13.64 40.63 23.58
N THR A 215 -14.91 40.30 23.43
CA THR A 215 -15.77 40.82 22.35
C THR A 215 -15.91 42.34 22.42
N ARG A 216 -16.02 42.92 23.63
CA ARG A 216 -16.05 44.38 23.85
C ARG A 216 -14.73 45.05 23.46
N LEU A 217 -13.60 44.50 23.92
CA LEU A 217 -12.27 45.05 23.64
C LEU A 217 -11.85 44.90 22.17
N GLN A 218 -12.30 43.84 21.51
CA GLN A 218 -12.02 43.62 20.09
C GLN A 218 -12.90 44.49 19.18
N ASN A 219 -14.08 44.91 19.65
CA ASN A 219 -14.97 45.78 18.87
C ASN A 219 -14.74 47.28 19.07
N GLN A 220 -14.13 47.70 20.18
CA GLN A 220 -13.99 49.13 20.49
C GLN A 220 -13.21 49.88 19.40
N SER A 221 -13.66 51.08 19.06
CA SER A 221 -12.95 52.04 18.21
C SER A 221 -12.61 53.28 19.04
N ARG A 222 -11.69 54.11 18.54
CA ARG A 222 -11.44 55.43 19.13
C ARG A 222 -12.68 56.30 18.95
N GLY A 223 -13.09 57.00 20.01
CA GLY A 223 -14.19 57.97 19.96
C GLY A 223 -13.80 59.25 19.21
N ALA A 224 -14.74 60.20 19.07
CA ALA A 224 -14.49 61.51 18.47
C ALA A 224 -13.43 62.35 19.21
N ASP A 225 -13.14 62.00 20.47
CA ASP A 225 -12.11 62.56 21.34
C ASP A 225 -10.74 61.84 21.22
N GLY A 226 -10.62 60.87 20.31
CA GLY A 226 -9.41 60.09 20.06
C GLY A 226 -9.08 59.03 21.13
N LYS A 227 -9.88 58.91 22.20
CA LYS A 227 -9.63 57.98 23.32
C LYS A 227 -10.38 56.67 23.14
N LEU A 228 -9.81 55.59 23.68
CA LEU A 228 -10.46 54.27 23.76
C LEU A 228 -11.36 54.22 24.99
N ARG A 229 -12.54 53.62 24.85
CA ARG A 229 -13.51 53.47 25.95
C ARG A 229 -12.96 52.64 27.12
N TYR A 230 -12.17 51.60 26.81
CA TYR A 230 -11.56 50.73 27.80
C TYR A 230 -10.04 50.78 27.71
N LYS A 231 -9.36 50.98 28.84
CA LYS A 231 -7.90 50.98 28.92
C LYS A 231 -7.29 49.58 28.88
N GLY A 232 -8.09 48.54 29.13
CA GLY A 232 -7.66 47.15 29.13
C GLY A 232 -8.73 46.21 29.70
N THR A 233 -8.36 44.95 29.92
CA THR A 233 -9.26 43.88 30.38
C THR A 233 -9.92 44.18 31.71
N ILE A 234 -9.15 44.61 32.71
CA ILE A 234 -9.66 44.89 34.06
C ILE A 234 -10.58 46.12 34.04
N ASP A 235 -10.17 47.19 33.35
CA ASP A 235 -10.99 48.41 33.20
C ASP A 235 -12.32 48.11 32.48
N CYS A 236 -12.30 47.26 31.44
CA CYS A 236 -13.51 46.80 30.78
C CYS A 236 -14.42 46.00 31.72
N ALA A 237 -13.87 45.06 32.49
CA ALA A 237 -14.66 44.25 33.42
C ALA A 237 -15.27 45.09 34.54
N VAL A 238 -14.50 45.99 35.14
CA VAL A 238 -14.97 46.88 36.22
C VAL A 238 -16.05 47.83 35.73
N LYS A 239 -15.85 48.48 34.57
CA LYS A 239 -16.87 49.38 33.99
C LYS A 239 -18.15 48.64 33.64
N VAL A 240 -18.07 47.46 33.02
CA VAL A 240 -19.26 46.65 32.72
C VAL A 240 -19.97 46.22 34.00
N ALA A 241 -19.25 45.78 35.02
CA ALA A 241 -19.85 45.38 36.30
C ALA A 241 -20.57 46.56 36.99
N ARG A 242 -19.98 47.75 36.93
CA ARG A 242 -20.51 48.98 37.55
C ARG A 242 -21.68 49.60 36.76
N GLU A 243 -21.59 49.64 35.42
CA GLU A 243 -22.56 50.31 34.54
C GLU A 243 -23.70 49.39 34.10
N GLU A 244 -23.43 48.10 33.86
CA GLU A 244 -24.37 47.16 33.25
C GLU A 244 -24.77 45.98 34.18
N GLY A 245 -24.09 45.82 35.33
CA GLY A 245 -24.35 44.80 36.36
C GLY A 245 -23.61 43.47 36.15
N LEU A 246 -23.41 42.69 37.22
CA LEU A 246 -22.64 41.42 37.18
C LEU A 246 -23.28 40.32 36.31
N LEU A 247 -24.61 40.24 36.26
CA LEU A 247 -25.30 39.26 35.42
C LEU A 247 -25.11 39.53 33.92
N ARG A 248 -24.58 40.70 33.55
CA ARG A 248 -24.32 41.08 32.17
C ARG A 248 -23.29 40.18 31.49
N PHE A 249 -22.30 39.67 32.24
CA PHE A 249 -21.27 38.79 31.71
C PHE A 249 -21.82 37.47 31.16
N TYR A 250 -22.99 37.03 31.62
CA TYR A 250 -23.63 35.79 31.17
C TYR A 250 -24.70 36.02 30.10
N ARG A 251 -24.81 37.24 29.56
CA ARG A 251 -25.73 37.55 28.47
C ARG A 251 -25.35 36.79 27.21
N GLY A 252 -26.33 36.09 26.62
CA GLY A 252 -26.10 35.23 25.47
C GLY A 252 -25.58 33.84 25.82
N PHE A 253 -25.67 33.41 27.10
CA PHE A 253 -25.28 32.07 27.53
C PHE A 253 -25.93 30.96 26.69
N GLY A 254 -27.25 31.03 26.43
CA GLY A 254 -27.93 30.04 25.60
C GLY A 254 -27.33 29.93 24.17
N THR A 255 -27.08 31.07 23.52
CA THR A 255 -26.41 31.11 22.20
C THR A 255 -24.94 30.67 22.26
N TYR A 256 -24.27 30.90 23.38
CA TYR A 256 -22.87 30.52 23.59
C TYR A 256 -22.72 29.01 23.86
N PHE A 257 -23.63 28.43 24.64
CA PHE A 257 -23.71 27.01 24.90
C PHE A 257 -24.08 26.22 23.64
N THR A 258 -25.11 26.67 22.91
CA THR A 258 -25.49 26.09 21.59
C THR A 258 -24.44 26.32 20.50
N ARG A 259 -23.47 27.20 20.73
CA ARG A 259 -22.27 27.29 19.88
C ARG A 259 -21.22 26.25 20.29
N ILE A 260 -20.90 26.12 21.58
CA ILE A 260 -19.80 25.29 22.08
C ILE A 260 -20.14 23.80 22.00
N ALA A 261 -21.32 23.39 22.49
CA ALA A 261 -21.69 21.98 22.57
C ALA A 261 -21.79 21.32 21.18
N PRO A 262 -22.53 21.87 20.20
CA PRO A 262 -22.56 21.35 18.84
C PRO A 262 -21.22 21.45 18.12
N HIS A 263 -20.40 22.49 18.36
CA HIS A 263 -19.08 22.58 17.72
C HIS A 263 -18.15 21.46 18.18
N ALA A 264 -18.11 21.15 19.48
CA ALA A 264 -17.32 20.03 20.02
C ALA A 264 -17.84 18.69 19.46
N MET A 265 -19.15 18.50 19.46
CA MET A 265 -19.83 17.32 18.97
C MET A 265 -19.61 17.08 17.46
N LEU A 266 -19.77 18.11 16.65
CA LEU A 266 -19.52 18.07 15.20
C LEU A 266 -18.03 17.88 14.90
N THR A 267 -17.12 18.42 15.71
CA THR A 267 -15.68 18.18 15.52
C THR A 267 -15.34 16.71 15.71
N VAL A 268 -15.92 16.06 16.73
CA VAL A 268 -15.74 14.61 16.96
C VAL A 268 -16.45 13.78 15.89
N LEU A 269 -17.69 14.12 15.52
CA LEU A 269 -18.43 13.43 14.46
C LEU A 269 -17.75 13.55 13.08
N PHE A 270 -17.26 14.73 12.72
CA PHE A 270 -16.52 14.91 11.47
C PHE A 270 -15.14 14.25 11.55
N ALA A 271 -14.48 14.24 12.71
CA ALA A 271 -13.23 13.50 12.90
C ALA A 271 -13.44 11.99 12.73
N ASP A 272 -14.50 11.42 13.32
CA ASP A 272 -14.90 10.03 13.14
C ASP A 272 -15.32 9.73 11.70
N TYR A 273 -16.07 10.65 11.06
CA TYR A 273 -16.46 10.51 9.66
C TYR A 273 -15.26 10.61 8.72
N LEU A 274 -14.33 11.54 8.92
CA LEU A 274 -13.09 11.65 8.16
C LEU A 274 -12.20 10.43 8.41
N ALA A 275 -12.06 9.96 9.66
CA ALA A 275 -11.35 8.71 9.94
C ALA A 275 -11.96 7.53 9.16
N ARG A 276 -13.29 7.45 9.07
CA ARG A 276 -14.02 6.44 8.28
C ARG A 276 -13.91 6.65 6.77
N ALA A 277 -13.85 7.89 6.30
CA ALA A 277 -13.86 8.24 4.88
C ALA A 277 -12.47 8.33 4.23
N THR A 278 -11.43 8.74 4.97
CA THR A 278 -10.07 8.98 4.44
C THR A 278 -9.05 7.93 4.87
N ARG A 279 -9.40 6.97 5.74
CA ARG A 279 -8.50 5.90 6.24
C ARG A 279 -7.17 6.40 6.82
N LEU A 280 -7.06 7.68 7.21
CA LEU A 280 -5.91 8.24 7.93
C LEU A 280 -6.15 8.08 9.44
N PRO A 281 -5.12 7.78 10.26
CA PRO A 281 -5.26 7.76 11.70
C PRO A 281 -5.48 9.20 12.19
N VAL A 282 -6.74 9.58 12.42
CA VAL A 282 -7.04 10.78 13.21
C VAL A 282 -6.54 10.49 14.62
N ILE A 283 -5.69 11.36 15.16
CA ILE A 283 -5.06 11.26 16.48
C ILE A 283 -6.15 11.06 17.53
N ALA A 284 -6.46 9.80 17.82
CA ALA A 284 -7.39 9.41 18.86
C ALA A 284 -6.70 9.68 20.19
N TRP A 285 -7.31 10.56 20.99
CA TRP A 285 -7.04 10.69 22.42
C TRP A 285 -7.20 9.31 23.08
N LYS A 286 -6.11 8.52 23.14
CA LYS A 286 -6.06 7.26 23.86
C LYS A 286 -6.05 7.53 25.36
N GLY A 287 -7.24 7.68 25.94
CA GLY A 287 -7.48 7.49 27.37
C GLY A 287 -7.68 6.01 27.66
N GLN A 288 -6.75 5.41 28.42
CA GLN A 288 -6.83 4.05 28.94
C GLN A 288 -8.04 3.87 29.86
N GLY A 289 -8.68 2.70 29.82
CA GLY A 289 -9.53 2.22 30.92
C GLY A 289 -10.68 1.28 30.53
N SER A 290 -10.40 -0.02 30.66
CA SER A 290 -11.30 -1.03 31.28
C SER A 290 -12.41 -1.74 30.46
N ARG A 291 -12.12 -3.02 30.21
CA ARG A 291 -12.86 -4.27 30.54
C ARG A 291 -14.37 -4.41 30.24
N HIS A 292 -14.65 -5.52 29.52
CA HIS A 292 -15.84 -6.36 29.40
C HIS A 292 -17.18 -5.87 29.95
N TYR A 293 -18.19 -5.82 29.07
CA TYR A 293 -19.58 -6.16 29.38
C TYR A 293 -20.18 -7.03 28.26
N ALA A 294 -20.84 -8.10 28.69
CA ALA A 294 -21.53 -9.08 27.84
C ALA A 294 -22.78 -8.48 27.16
N ALA A 295 -23.06 -8.91 25.93
CA ALA A 295 -24.22 -8.47 25.16
C ALA A 295 -25.39 -9.46 25.30
N ALA A 296 -26.56 -8.93 25.67
CA ALA A 296 -27.87 -9.55 25.48
C ALA A 296 -28.53 -8.97 24.20
N PRO A 297 -29.49 -9.66 23.57
CA PRO A 297 -29.68 -9.67 22.13
C PRO A 297 -30.50 -8.48 21.62
N ALA A 298 -30.05 -7.85 20.53
CA ALA A 298 -30.82 -6.85 19.80
C ALA A 298 -31.27 -7.43 18.45
N THR A 299 -32.58 -7.52 18.27
CA THR A 299 -33.25 -7.80 17.00
C THR A 299 -32.96 -6.67 16.00
N ARG A 300 -32.44 -7.03 14.81
CA ARG A 300 -32.00 -6.08 13.78
C ARG A 300 -33.14 -5.75 12.80
N PRO A 301 -33.29 -4.49 12.35
CA PRO A 301 -34.18 -4.14 11.24
C PRO A 301 -33.65 -4.71 9.92
N LYS A 302 -34.55 -5.13 9.02
CA LYS A 302 -34.21 -5.65 7.69
C LYS A 302 -33.46 -4.59 6.86
N PRO A 303 -32.38 -4.93 6.15
CA PRO A 303 -31.69 -4.01 5.25
C PRO A 303 -32.52 -3.72 4.00
N ALA A 304 -32.37 -2.49 3.47
CA ALA A 304 -33.02 -2.03 2.26
C ALA A 304 -32.62 -2.90 1.05
N GLN A 305 -33.62 -3.32 0.26
CA GLN A 305 -33.40 -3.88 -1.06
C GLN A 305 -32.95 -2.75 -1.99
N ASN A 306 -31.73 -2.85 -2.53
CA ASN A 306 -31.36 -2.60 -3.93
C ASN A 306 -29.88 -2.24 -4.06
N PHE A 307 -29.06 -3.22 -4.45
CA PHE A 307 -27.81 -3.02 -5.20
C PHE A 307 -27.47 -4.27 -6.02
N GLN A 308 -28.47 -4.81 -6.73
CA GLN A 308 -28.27 -5.78 -7.81
C GLN A 308 -29.42 -5.61 -8.81
N GLN A 309 -29.22 -4.80 -9.85
CA GLN A 309 -30.04 -4.92 -11.06
C GLN A 309 -29.47 -6.09 -11.89
N PRO A 310 -30.25 -7.12 -12.22
CA PRO A 310 -29.87 -8.07 -13.26
C PRO A 310 -30.03 -7.41 -14.64
N PRO A 311 -29.25 -7.82 -15.67
CA PRO A 311 -29.33 -7.23 -16.99
C PRO A 311 -30.70 -7.46 -17.64
N SER A 312 -31.30 -6.38 -18.11
CA SER A 312 -32.59 -6.35 -18.80
C SER A 312 -32.42 -6.68 -20.28
N HIS A 313 -32.67 -7.93 -20.67
CA HIS A 313 -33.18 -8.30 -22.00
C HIS A 313 -33.95 -9.62 -21.90
N VAL A 314 -35.28 -9.54 -22.02
CA VAL A 314 -36.19 -10.67 -22.18
C VAL A 314 -36.76 -10.57 -23.59
N PRO A 315 -36.64 -11.59 -24.48
CA PRO A 315 -37.43 -11.67 -25.69
C PRO A 315 -38.84 -12.24 -25.38
N SER A 316 -39.84 -11.73 -26.10
CA SER A 316 -41.29 -11.96 -25.94
C SER A 316 -41.73 -13.45 -25.93
N PRO A 317 -42.89 -13.77 -25.30
CA PRO A 317 -43.32 -15.15 -25.08
C PRO A 317 -44.30 -15.63 -26.16
N HIS A 318 -43.85 -15.89 -27.38
CA HIS A 318 -44.63 -16.66 -28.36
C HIS A 318 -43.72 -17.42 -29.34
N ALA A 319 -43.26 -18.60 -28.93
CA ALA A 319 -42.77 -19.63 -29.84
C ALA A 319 -43.10 -21.02 -29.25
N PRO A 320 -43.65 -21.96 -30.03
CA PRO A 320 -44.04 -23.28 -29.52
C PRO A 320 -42.81 -24.06 -29.08
N LEU A 321 -42.88 -24.58 -27.86
CA LEU A 321 -41.85 -25.41 -27.24
C LEU A 321 -41.68 -26.71 -28.05
N SER A 322 -40.55 -26.87 -28.72
CA SER A 322 -40.07 -28.19 -29.13
C SER A 322 -39.83 -29.04 -27.88
N PRO A 323 -40.21 -30.32 -27.87
CA PRO A 323 -40.02 -31.19 -26.71
C PRO A 323 -38.53 -31.37 -26.46
N LEU A 324 -38.05 -30.75 -25.37
CA LEU A 324 -36.75 -31.06 -24.80
C LEU A 324 -36.75 -32.54 -24.43
N VAL A 325 -35.98 -33.33 -25.18
CA VAL A 325 -35.53 -34.66 -24.79
C VAL A 325 -34.88 -34.51 -23.42
N ALA A 326 -35.60 -34.92 -22.39
CA ALA A 326 -35.10 -34.98 -21.03
C ALA A 326 -34.01 -36.05 -20.96
N SER A 327 -32.74 -35.65 -21.07
CA SER A 327 -31.65 -36.50 -20.60
C SER A 327 -31.68 -36.53 -19.06
N SER A 328 -32.30 -37.56 -18.52
CA SER A 328 -32.44 -37.86 -17.10
C SER A 328 -31.13 -38.30 -16.45
N GLN A 329 -30.12 -37.42 -16.35
CA GLN A 329 -28.99 -37.66 -15.45
C GLN A 329 -29.14 -36.76 -14.22
N ARG A 330 -29.72 -37.32 -13.15
CA ARG A 330 -29.56 -36.74 -11.80
C ARG A 330 -28.05 -36.59 -11.54
N PRO A 331 -27.58 -35.44 -11.03
CA PRO A 331 -26.16 -35.27 -10.73
C PRO A 331 -25.74 -36.37 -9.74
N ALA A 332 -24.68 -37.11 -10.09
CA ALA A 332 -24.11 -38.11 -9.20
C ALA A 332 -23.73 -37.43 -7.87
N LEU A 333 -24.25 -37.99 -6.77
CA LEU A 333 -23.97 -37.50 -5.42
C LEU A 333 -22.79 -38.26 -4.82
N ASP A 334 -21.97 -37.55 -4.05
CA ASP A 334 -20.82 -38.05 -3.31
C ASP A 334 -21.10 -37.94 -1.81
N SER A 335 -21.09 -39.07 -1.12
CA SER A 335 -21.28 -39.16 0.33
C SER A 335 -19.97 -39.32 1.10
N SER A 336 -18.80 -39.31 0.45
CA SER A 336 -17.51 -39.57 1.12
C SER A 336 -17.16 -38.55 2.20
N PHE A 337 -17.72 -37.35 2.13
CA PHE A 337 -17.50 -36.28 3.12
C PHE A 337 -18.57 -36.23 4.22
N VAL A 338 -19.63 -37.03 4.14
CA VAL A 338 -20.69 -37.05 5.16
C VAL A 338 -20.10 -37.56 6.48
N GLY A 339 -20.31 -36.81 7.55
CA GLY A 339 -19.74 -37.08 8.87
C GLY A 339 -18.39 -36.40 9.14
N MET A 340 -17.76 -35.78 8.14
CA MET A 340 -16.51 -35.04 8.31
C MET A 340 -16.75 -33.60 8.79
N SER A 341 -15.83 -33.08 9.59
CA SER A 341 -15.77 -31.64 9.88
C SER A 341 -15.24 -30.84 8.69
N GLY A 342 -15.46 -29.53 8.66
CA GLY A 342 -14.90 -28.68 7.60
C GLY A 342 -13.37 -28.71 7.56
N GLY A 343 -12.70 -28.84 8.72
CA GLY A 343 -11.26 -29.06 8.79
C GLY A 343 -10.80 -30.39 8.14
N GLN A 344 -11.54 -31.48 8.38
CA GLN A 344 -11.26 -32.78 7.74
C GLN A 344 -11.52 -32.76 6.23
N ILE A 345 -12.57 -32.05 5.79
CA ILE A 345 -12.83 -31.82 4.37
C ILE A 345 -11.69 -31.01 3.75
N PHE A 346 -11.21 -29.96 4.41
CA PHE A 346 -10.06 -29.18 3.95
C PHE A 346 -8.83 -30.08 3.75
N HIS A 347 -8.51 -30.91 4.76
CA HIS A 347 -7.40 -31.86 4.70
C HIS A 347 -7.50 -32.76 3.47
N GLU A 348 -8.63 -33.46 3.30
CA GLU A 348 -8.89 -34.35 2.17
C GLU A 348 -8.86 -33.62 0.81
N MET A 349 -9.34 -32.37 0.74
CA MET A 349 -9.25 -31.57 -0.48
C MET A 349 -7.80 -31.20 -0.83
N MET A 350 -6.91 -30.97 0.15
CA MET A 350 -5.48 -30.77 -0.12
C MET A 350 -4.86 -32.04 -0.75
N LEU A 351 -5.26 -33.22 -0.29
CA LEU A 351 -4.84 -34.50 -0.89
C LEU A 351 -5.32 -34.61 -2.34
N ARG A 352 -6.60 -34.33 -2.59
CA ARG A 352 -7.20 -34.40 -3.94
C ARG A 352 -6.55 -33.42 -4.92
N HIS A 353 -6.07 -32.26 -4.45
CA HIS A 353 -5.28 -31.29 -5.25
C HIS A 353 -3.78 -31.60 -5.31
N ASN A 354 -3.34 -32.75 -4.80
CA ASN A 354 -1.93 -33.17 -4.77
C ASN A 354 -1.00 -32.17 -4.07
N VAL A 355 -1.50 -31.46 -3.06
CA VAL A 355 -0.70 -30.54 -2.24
C VAL A 355 0.28 -31.35 -1.40
N LYS A 356 1.56 -30.95 -1.42
CA LYS A 356 2.65 -31.60 -0.66
C LYS A 356 3.26 -30.72 0.41
N HIS A 357 3.09 -29.40 0.31
CA HIS A 357 3.64 -28.43 1.25
C HIS A 357 2.61 -27.34 1.51
N ILE A 358 2.47 -26.95 2.77
CA ILE A 358 1.67 -25.81 3.22
C ILE A 358 2.57 -24.91 4.06
N PHE A 359 2.51 -23.61 3.80
CA PHE A 359 3.21 -22.58 4.55
C PHE A 359 2.20 -21.82 5.39
N GLY A 360 2.38 -21.66 6.69
CA GLY A 360 1.30 -21.10 7.47
C GLY A 360 1.58 -20.88 8.95
N TYR A 361 0.66 -20.16 9.61
CA TYR A 361 0.79 -19.81 11.02
C TYR A 361 -0.55 -20.01 11.74
N PRO A 362 -0.57 -20.70 12.91
CA PRO A 362 -1.81 -21.03 13.61
C PRO A 362 -2.44 -19.81 14.30
N GLY A 363 -3.73 -19.92 14.60
CA GLY A 363 -4.43 -18.95 15.46
C GLY A 363 -5.88 -19.34 15.70
N GLY A 364 -6.54 -18.63 16.62
CA GLY A 364 -7.83 -19.05 17.20
C GLY A 364 -8.94 -19.32 16.19
N ALA A 365 -9.03 -18.53 15.12
CA ALA A 365 -10.08 -18.65 14.11
C ALA A 365 -9.87 -19.81 13.13
N ILE A 366 -8.65 -20.31 12.98
CA ILE A 366 -8.29 -21.39 12.06
C ILE A 366 -7.99 -22.71 12.76
N LEU A 367 -8.11 -22.76 14.10
CA LEU A 367 -7.84 -23.97 14.90
C LEU A 367 -8.58 -25.23 14.42
N PRO A 368 -9.86 -25.20 14.00
CA PRO A 368 -10.52 -26.42 13.50
C PRO A 368 -9.81 -27.06 12.30
N VAL A 369 -9.16 -26.24 11.47
CA VAL A 369 -8.37 -26.72 10.33
C VAL A 369 -6.99 -27.21 10.80
N PHE A 370 -6.33 -26.48 11.70
CA PHE A 370 -5.04 -26.90 12.25
C PHE A 370 -5.12 -28.23 13.03
N ASP A 371 -6.20 -28.44 13.78
CA ASP A 371 -6.48 -29.70 14.49
C ASP A 371 -6.61 -30.87 13.50
N ALA A 372 -7.35 -30.67 12.40
CA ALA A 372 -7.53 -31.70 11.38
C ALA A 372 -6.24 -32.07 10.64
N ILE A 373 -5.25 -31.18 10.58
CA ILE A 373 -3.96 -31.43 9.90
C ILE A 373 -2.83 -31.81 10.86
N TYR A 374 -3.05 -31.80 12.19
CA TYR A 374 -2.02 -31.91 13.23
C TYR A 374 -0.99 -33.04 13.01
N ASN A 375 -1.47 -34.23 12.63
CA ASN A 375 -0.63 -35.40 12.35
C ASN A 375 -0.79 -35.90 10.90
N SER A 376 -1.13 -35.01 9.96
CA SER A 376 -1.21 -35.37 8.55
C SER A 376 0.14 -35.87 8.05
N LYS A 377 0.16 -37.07 7.47
CA LYS A 377 1.36 -37.65 6.81
C LYS A 377 1.43 -37.34 5.31
N HIS A 378 0.45 -36.59 4.78
CA HIS A 378 0.27 -36.43 3.33
C HIS A 378 0.98 -35.21 2.74
N PHE A 379 1.23 -34.21 3.57
CA PHE A 379 1.92 -32.98 3.21
C PHE A 379 2.72 -32.46 4.40
N ASN A 380 3.80 -31.75 4.11
CA ASN A 380 4.65 -31.12 5.10
C ASN A 380 4.13 -29.71 5.42
N PHE A 381 4.32 -29.28 6.66
CA PHE A 381 3.95 -27.94 7.11
C PHE A 381 5.19 -27.14 7.50
N VAL A 382 5.33 -25.93 6.96
CA VAL A 382 6.42 -25.01 7.28
C VAL A 382 5.85 -23.81 8.05
N LEU A 383 6.26 -23.69 9.31
CA LEU A 383 5.88 -22.61 10.22
C LEU A 383 6.91 -21.47 10.14
N PRO A 384 6.60 -20.33 9.48
CA PRO A 384 7.48 -19.17 9.45
C PRO A 384 7.47 -18.44 10.81
N ARG A 385 8.27 -17.37 10.93
CA ARG A 385 8.18 -16.43 12.07
C ARG A 385 7.15 -15.34 11.84
N HIS A 386 6.78 -15.07 10.59
CA HIS A 386 5.75 -14.10 10.23
C HIS A 386 4.91 -14.59 9.03
N GLU A 387 3.63 -14.24 8.95
CA GLU A 387 2.77 -14.70 7.85
C GLU A 387 3.17 -14.13 6.48
N GLN A 388 3.80 -12.94 6.45
CA GLN A 388 4.46 -12.45 5.24
C GLN A 388 5.52 -13.44 4.74
N GLY A 389 6.28 -14.05 5.66
CA GLY A 389 7.23 -15.12 5.36
C GLY A 389 6.55 -16.33 4.74
N ALA A 390 5.40 -16.78 5.27
CA ALA A 390 4.63 -17.87 4.65
C ALA A 390 4.20 -17.53 3.21
N GLY A 391 3.73 -16.30 2.98
CA GLY A 391 3.35 -15.84 1.65
C GLY A 391 4.52 -15.91 0.66
N HIS A 392 5.64 -15.27 0.98
CA HIS A 392 6.81 -15.26 0.09
C HIS A 392 7.50 -16.63 -0.05
N MET A 393 7.46 -17.49 0.99
CA MET A 393 7.86 -18.90 0.86
C MET A 393 6.97 -19.65 -0.13
N ALA A 394 5.65 -19.46 -0.05
CA ALA A 394 4.73 -20.08 -1.00
C ALA A 394 4.95 -19.55 -2.44
N GLU A 395 5.33 -18.28 -2.61
CA GLU A 395 5.72 -17.72 -3.92
C GLU A 395 6.99 -18.34 -4.49
N GLY A 396 8.05 -18.46 -3.68
CA GLY A 396 9.29 -19.14 -4.08
C GLY A 396 9.06 -20.61 -4.42
N TYR A 397 8.25 -21.30 -3.62
CA TYR A 397 7.82 -22.67 -3.89
C TYR A 397 7.07 -22.78 -5.22
N ALA A 398 6.13 -21.87 -5.47
CA ALA A 398 5.30 -21.90 -6.67
C ALA A 398 6.12 -21.68 -7.95
N ARG A 399 7.08 -20.77 -7.88
CA ARG A 399 7.94 -20.42 -9.02
C ARG A 399 8.86 -21.57 -9.45
N VAL A 400 9.39 -22.33 -8.49
CA VAL A 400 10.34 -23.43 -8.76
C VAL A 400 9.62 -24.75 -9.04
N SER A 401 8.51 -25.03 -8.36
CA SER A 401 7.78 -26.29 -8.56
C SER A 401 6.80 -26.26 -9.74
N GLY A 402 6.41 -25.07 -10.19
CA GLY A 402 5.29 -24.87 -11.12
C GLY A 402 3.91 -25.23 -10.54
N LYS A 403 3.82 -25.52 -9.24
CA LYS A 403 2.58 -25.86 -8.53
C LYS A 403 2.08 -24.68 -7.70
N PRO A 404 0.78 -24.60 -7.37
CA PRO A 404 0.28 -23.54 -6.50
C PRO A 404 0.93 -23.56 -5.12
N GLY A 405 1.41 -22.41 -4.67
CA GLY A 405 1.85 -22.22 -3.29
C GLY A 405 0.63 -22.08 -2.38
N VAL A 406 0.51 -22.96 -1.38
CA VAL A 406 -0.63 -22.97 -0.45
C VAL A 406 -0.24 -22.29 0.86
N VAL A 407 -1.00 -21.27 1.24
CA VAL A 407 -0.82 -20.53 2.50
C VAL A 407 -2.00 -20.81 3.44
N LEU A 408 -1.73 -21.09 4.71
CA LEU A 408 -2.75 -21.30 5.74
C LEU A 408 -2.51 -20.43 6.97
N VAL A 409 -3.35 -19.42 7.19
CA VAL A 409 -3.19 -18.44 8.28
C VAL A 409 -4.49 -18.22 9.07
N THR A 410 -4.39 -17.61 10.24
CA THR A 410 -5.57 -17.22 11.05
C THR A 410 -6.26 -15.95 10.53
N SER A 411 -7.37 -15.56 11.16
CA SER A 411 -8.10 -14.32 10.90
C SER A 411 -7.34 -13.05 11.31
N GLY A 412 -7.91 -11.89 10.97
CA GLY A 412 -7.45 -10.60 11.46
C GLY A 412 -5.98 -10.35 11.09
N PRO A 413 -5.07 -10.21 12.07
CA PRO A 413 -3.67 -9.88 11.80
C PRO A 413 -2.96 -10.89 10.90
N GLY A 414 -3.19 -12.19 11.10
CA GLY A 414 -2.52 -13.22 10.31
C GLY A 414 -2.88 -13.14 8.82
N ALA A 415 -4.14 -12.83 8.53
CA ALA A 415 -4.61 -12.62 7.17
C ALA A 415 -4.19 -11.26 6.59
N THR A 416 -4.15 -10.18 7.38
CA THR A 416 -3.68 -8.89 6.87
C THR A 416 -2.17 -8.88 6.58
N ASN A 417 -1.39 -9.71 7.29
CA ASN A 417 0.06 -9.85 7.08
C ASN A 417 0.42 -10.52 5.73
N VAL A 418 -0.52 -11.21 5.08
CA VAL A 418 -0.30 -11.81 3.75
C VAL A 418 -0.72 -10.90 2.59
N VAL A 419 -1.18 -9.67 2.87
CA VAL A 419 -1.61 -8.72 1.81
C VAL A 419 -0.47 -8.34 0.87
N THR A 420 0.75 -8.13 1.41
CA THR A 420 1.93 -7.83 0.58
C THR A 420 2.29 -9.01 -0.34
N PRO A 421 2.45 -10.25 0.15
CA PRO A 421 2.62 -11.43 -0.73
C PRO A 421 1.49 -11.63 -1.76
N LEU A 422 0.24 -11.37 -1.39
CA LEU A 422 -0.88 -11.39 -2.34
C LEU A 422 -0.67 -10.37 -3.47
N GLN A 423 -0.28 -9.14 -3.15
CA GLN A 423 -0.02 -8.14 -4.18
C GLN A 423 1.20 -8.50 -5.04
N ASP A 424 2.25 -9.03 -4.44
CA ASP A 424 3.48 -9.46 -5.13
C ASP A 424 3.18 -10.55 -6.17
N ALA A 425 2.55 -11.64 -5.71
CA ALA A 425 2.13 -12.76 -6.56
C ALA A 425 1.19 -12.33 -7.69
N LEU A 426 0.32 -11.33 -7.47
CA LEU A 426 -0.56 -10.80 -8.53
C LEU A 426 0.24 -10.02 -9.59
N MET A 427 1.22 -9.23 -9.16
CA MET A 427 2.06 -8.42 -10.04
C MET A 427 3.01 -9.27 -10.88
N ASP A 428 3.57 -10.34 -10.32
CA ASP A 428 4.46 -11.25 -11.04
C ASP A 428 3.76 -12.46 -11.69
N GLY A 429 2.50 -12.72 -11.31
CA GLY A 429 1.68 -13.77 -11.90
C GLY A 429 2.04 -15.16 -11.37
N LEU A 430 2.13 -15.31 -10.06
CA LEU A 430 2.45 -16.55 -9.37
C LEU A 430 1.17 -17.21 -8.80
N PRO A 431 0.97 -18.52 -8.97
CA PRO A 431 -0.22 -19.21 -8.45
C PRO A 431 -0.13 -19.38 -6.94
N LEU A 432 -0.88 -18.57 -6.19
CA LEU A 432 -0.99 -18.66 -4.73
C LEU A 432 -2.44 -18.98 -4.33
N VAL A 433 -2.63 -19.91 -3.40
CA VAL A 433 -3.93 -20.20 -2.81
C VAL A 433 -3.85 -19.95 -1.31
N VAL A 434 -4.44 -18.83 -0.87
CA VAL A 434 -4.42 -18.41 0.53
C VAL A 434 -5.72 -18.82 1.21
N PHE A 435 -5.60 -19.63 2.25
CA PHE A 435 -6.67 -19.95 3.17
C PHE A 435 -6.47 -19.17 4.45
N CYS A 436 -7.43 -18.32 4.82
CA CYS A 436 -7.40 -17.61 6.08
C CYS A 436 -8.60 -17.98 6.95
N GLY A 437 -8.37 -18.13 8.25
CA GLY A 437 -9.46 -18.26 9.21
C GLY A 437 -10.29 -16.98 9.28
N GLN A 438 -11.53 -17.10 9.74
CA GLN A 438 -12.40 -15.97 10.03
C GLN A 438 -13.15 -16.20 11.34
N VAL A 439 -13.61 -15.12 11.97
CA VAL A 439 -14.56 -15.21 13.09
C VAL A 439 -15.82 -15.98 12.67
N ALA A 440 -16.59 -16.46 13.64
CA ALA A 440 -17.81 -17.22 13.33
C ALA A 440 -18.76 -16.36 12.50
N THR A 441 -19.53 -16.98 11.59
CA THR A 441 -20.45 -16.26 10.69
C THR A 441 -21.40 -15.32 11.43
N SER A 442 -21.84 -15.69 12.64
CA SER A 442 -22.70 -14.88 13.51
C SER A 442 -22.04 -13.62 14.09
N ALA A 443 -20.72 -13.56 14.12
CA ALA A 443 -19.93 -12.42 14.61
C ALA A 443 -19.43 -11.50 13.48
N ILE A 444 -19.60 -11.89 12.22
CA ILE A 444 -19.16 -11.08 11.07
C ILE A 444 -19.98 -9.78 11.00
N GLY A 445 -19.29 -8.67 10.79
CA GLY A 445 -19.82 -7.31 10.74
C GLY A 445 -20.08 -6.70 12.11
N SER A 446 -19.49 -7.23 13.19
CA SER A 446 -19.68 -6.74 14.57
C SER A 446 -18.43 -6.14 15.21
N ASP A 447 -17.34 -6.01 14.46
CA ASP A 447 -16.03 -5.61 14.95
C ASP A 447 -15.52 -6.59 16.03
N ALA A 448 -15.71 -7.88 15.78
CA ALA A 448 -15.36 -8.95 16.70
C ALA A 448 -13.83 -9.07 16.88
N PHE A 449 -13.42 -9.80 17.93
CA PHE A 449 -12.00 -10.04 18.21
C PHE A 449 -11.31 -10.75 17.03
N GLN A 450 -10.23 -10.14 16.51
CA GLN A 450 -9.49 -10.59 15.33
C GLN A 450 -10.35 -10.70 14.06
N GLU A 451 -11.42 -9.91 13.95
CA GLU A 451 -12.15 -9.74 12.70
C GLU A 451 -11.43 -8.74 11.79
N ALA A 452 -11.31 -9.08 10.51
CA ALA A 452 -10.96 -8.15 9.44
C ALA A 452 -11.74 -8.52 8.18
N ASP A 453 -12.19 -7.52 7.42
CA ASP A 453 -12.84 -7.73 6.12
C ASP A 453 -11.80 -8.12 5.06
N MET A 454 -11.30 -9.36 5.16
CA MET A 454 -10.26 -9.85 4.27
C MET A 454 -10.74 -10.01 2.84
N VAL A 455 -12.03 -10.28 2.61
CA VAL A 455 -12.61 -10.28 1.27
C VAL A 455 -12.57 -8.87 0.66
N GLY A 456 -12.86 -7.82 1.45
CA GLY A 456 -12.73 -6.43 1.02
C GLY A 456 -11.28 -5.98 0.81
N ILE A 457 -10.40 -6.28 1.77
CA ILE A 457 -8.98 -5.90 1.75
C ILE A 457 -8.26 -6.56 0.57
N SER A 458 -8.43 -7.87 0.39
CA SER A 458 -7.70 -8.64 -0.62
C SER A 458 -8.27 -8.54 -2.04
N ARG A 459 -9.43 -7.88 -2.22
CA ARG A 459 -10.12 -7.81 -3.52
C ARG A 459 -9.23 -7.25 -4.64
N SER A 460 -8.42 -6.26 -4.33
CA SER A 460 -7.56 -5.59 -5.32
C SER A 460 -6.22 -6.29 -5.53
N CYS A 461 -5.80 -7.16 -4.60
CA CYS A 461 -4.54 -7.90 -4.66
C CYS A 461 -4.74 -9.41 -4.86
N THR A 462 -5.93 -9.84 -5.31
CA THR A 462 -6.21 -11.23 -5.70
C THR A 462 -6.87 -11.28 -7.08
N LYS A 463 -6.71 -12.40 -7.81
CA LYS A 463 -7.51 -12.68 -9.01
C LYS A 463 -8.98 -12.88 -8.66
N TRP A 464 -9.22 -13.49 -7.51
CA TRP A 464 -10.54 -13.82 -6.99
C TRP A 464 -10.44 -14.14 -5.50
N ASN A 465 -11.50 -13.82 -4.76
CA ASN A 465 -11.62 -14.24 -3.38
C ASN A 465 -13.07 -14.60 -3.03
N VAL A 466 -13.23 -15.36 -1.95
CA VAL A 466 -14.55 -15.77 -1.46
C VAL A 466 -14.50 -15.99 0.05
N MET A 467 -15.65 -15.84 0.69
CA MET A 467 -15.90 -16.33 2.05
C MET A 467 -16.84 -17.53 1.97
N VAL A 468 -16.42 -18.64 2.54
CA VAL A 468 -17.24 -19.86 2.65
C VAL A 468 -18.30 -19.63 3.71
N LYS A 469 -19.58 -19.73 3.35
CA LYS A 469 -20.72 -19.46 4.23
C LYS A 469 -21.32 -20.73 4.83
N ASP A 470 -21.14 -21.86 4.16
CA ASP A 470 -21.66 -23.16 4.56
C ASP A 470 -20.67 -24.26 4.21
N ILE A 471 -20.59 -25.30 5.05
CA ILE A 471 -19.66 -26.42 4.86
C ILE A 471 -19.90 -27.18 3.55
N ALA A 472 -21.15 -27.22 3.05
CA ALA A 472 -21.50 -27.89 1.81
C ALA A 472 -20.87 -27.23 0.57
N GLU A 473 -20.52 -25.94 0.62
CA GLU A 473 -19.82 -25.28 -0.48
C GLU A 473 -18.29 -25.33 -0.38
N LEU A 474 -17.73 -25.73 0.77
CA LEU A 474 -16.29 -25.72 1.01
C LEU A 474 -15.48 -26.49 -0.06
N PRO A 475 -15.80 -27.75 -0.43
CA PRO A 475 -15.08 -28.46 -1.48
C PRO A 475 -15.10 -27.74 -2.83
N ARG A 476 -16.26 -27.19 -3.20
CA ARG A 476 -16.41 -26.44 -4.46
C ARG A 476 -15.54 -25.19 -4.44
N ARG A 477 -15.54 -24.41 -3.36
CA ARG A 477 -14.73 -23.19 -3.26
C ARG A 477 -13.24 -23.48 -3.32
N ILE A 478 -12.79 -24.58 -2.74
CA ILE A 478 -11.40 -25.03 -2.88
C ILE A 478 -11.10 -25.37 -4.36
N ASN A 479 -11.95 -26.14 -5.03
CA ASN A 479 -11.76 -26.44 -6.46
C ASN A 479 -11.74 -25.18 -7.34
N GLU A 480 -12.62 -24.21 -7.07
CA GLU A 480 -12.64 -22.91 -7.76
C GLU A 480 -11.34 -22.14 -7.53
N ALA A 481 -10.86 -22.08 -6.28
CA ALA A 481 -9.64 -21.39 -5.92
C ALA A 481 -8.42 -21.93 -6.70
N PHE A 482 -8.18 -23.25 -6.66
CA PHE A 482 -7.08 -23.88 -7.39
C PHE A 482 -7.19 -23.68 -8.91
N LYS A 483 -8.40 -23.82 -9.47
CA LYS A 483 -8.63 -23.62 -10.90
C LYS A 483 -8.38 -22.17 -11.33
N ILE A 484 -8.83 -21.18 -10.56
CA ILE A 484 -8.64 -19.76 -10.87
C ILE A 484 -7.17 -19.37 -10.69
N ALA A 485 -6.49 -19.86 -9.64
CA ALA A 485 -5.09 -19.54 -9.39
C ALA A 485 -4.15 -20.00 -10.52
N THR A 486 -4.50 -21.12 -11.18
CA THR A 486 -3.65 -21.78 -12.19
C THR A 486 -4.05 -21.54 -13.65
N SER A 487 -5.26 -21.02 -13.91
CA SER A 487 -5.75 -20.79 -15.29
C SER A 487 -5.48 -19.38 -15.80
N GLY A 488 -5.32 -19.25 -17.13
CA GLY A 488 -4.93 -17.98 -17.75
C GLY A 488 -3.55 -17.54 -17.26
N ARG A 489 -3.36 -16.22 -17.05
CA ARG A 489 -2.19 -15.75 -16.29
C ARG A 489 -2.33 -16.23 -14.83
N PRO A 490 -1.39 -17.01 -14.28
CA PRO A 490 -1.48 -17.45 -12.88
C PRO A 490 -1.51 -16.27 -11.92
N GLY A 491 -2.04 -16.48 -10.72
CA GLY A 491 -2.11 -15.42 -9.72
C GLY A 491 -2.76 -15.87 -8.42
N PRO A 492 -2.77 -15.00 -7.40
CA PRO A 492 -3.21 -15.35 -6.06
C PRO A 492 -4.73 -15.32 -5.93
N VAL A 493 -5.26 -16.22 -5.11
CA VAL A 493 -6.66 -16.25 -4.68
C VAL A 493 -6.74 -16.37 -3.16
N LEU A 494 -7.86 -15.92 -2.57
CA LEU A 494 -8.10 -16.03 -1.14
C LEU A 494 -9.44 -16.71 -0.84
N VAL A 495 -9.42 -17.67 0.08
CA VAL A 495 -10.61 -18.35 0.60
C VAL A 495 -10.69 -18.11 2.11
N ASP A 496 -11.68 -17.33 2.51
CA ASP A 496 -11.95 -16.95 3.90
C ASP A 496 -12.82 -18.03 4.56
N LEU A 497 -12.38 -18.55 5.70
CA LEU A 497 -12.89 -19.76 6.35
C LEU A 497 -13.40 -19.45 7.76
N PRO A 498 -14.70 -19.13 7.93
CA PRO A 498 -15.31 -18.95 9.25
C PRO A 498 -15.12 -20.17 10.16
N LYS A 499 -14.78 -19.91 11.42
CA LYS A 499 -14.46 -20.98 12.39
C LYS A 499 -15.62 -21.94 12.64
N ASP A 500 -16.86 -21.45 12.61
CA ASP A 500 -18.07 -22.25 12.78
C ASP A 500 -18.36 -23.13 11.56
N VAL A 501 -18.03 -22.65 10.36
CA VAL A 501 -18.11 -23.46 9.13
C VAL A 501 -17.08 -24.58 9.18
N THR A 502 -15.82 -24.27 9.52
CA THR A 502 -14.75 -25.28 9.58
C THR A 502 -14.89 -26.27 10.73
N ALA A 503 -15.55 -25.87 11.83
CA ALA A 503 -15.87 -26.77 12.95
C ALA A 503 -17.17 -27.57 12.75
N SER A 504 -18.07 -27.14 11.87
CA SER A 504 -19.33 -27.86 11.60
C SER A 504 -19.08 -29.22 10.94
N ILE A 505 -20.08 -30.11 11.01
CA ILE A 505 -20.05 -31.46 10.43
C ILE A 505 -21.00 -31.52 9.24
N LEU A 506 -20.51 -32.00 8.09
CA LEU A 506 -21.33 -32.18 6.90
C LEU A 506 -22.31 -33.34 7.08
N ARG A 507 -23.60 -33.10 6.87
CA ARG A 507 -24.67 -34.10 7.06
C ARG A 507 -25.34 -34.56 5.76
N THR A 508 -25.06 -33.91 4.65
CA THR A 508 -25.73 -34.14 3.37
C THR A 508 -24.71 -34.53 2.30
N PRO A 509 -25.05 -35.47 1.40
CA PRO A 509 -24.24 -35.75 0.21
C PRO A 509 -24.10 -34.52 -0.67
N LEU A 510 -22.95 -34.37 -1.33
CA LEU A 510 -22.66 -33.25 -2.24
C LEU A 510 -22.69 -33.72 -3.69
N SER A 511 -22.73 -32.79 -4.63
CA SER A 511 -22.51 -33.12 -6.04
C SER A 511 -21.08 -33.62 -6.24
N TYR A 512 -20.89 -34.73 -6.96
CA TYR A 512 -19.57 -35.27 -7.31
C TYR A 512 -18.67 -34.24 -7.99
N LYS A 513 -19.26 -33.31 -8.76
CA LYS A 513 -18.54 -32.19 -9.39
C LYS A 513 -17.90 -31.25 -8.36
N ALA A 514 -18.54 -31.07 -7.21
CA ALA A 514 -18.06 -30.19 -6.15
C ALA A 514 -16.91 -30.83 -5.35
N THR A 515 -16.86 -32.16 -5.26
CA THR A 515 -15.87 -32.89 -4.44
C THR A 515 -14.65 -33.36 -5.24
N THR A 516 -14.71 -33.31 -6.57
CA THR A 516 -13.65 -33.83 -7.45
C THR A 516 -12.96 -32.71 -8.23
N PRO A 517 -11.64 -32.53 -8.10
CA PRO A 517 -10.88 -31.56 -8.90
C PRO A 517 -11.00 -31.79 -10.40
N GLY A 518 -10.79 -30.73 -11.19
CA GLY A 518 -10.81 -30.79 -12.66
C GLY A 518 -12.20 -30.87 -13.30
N GLN A 519 -13.26 -31.03 -12.52
CA GLN A 519 -14.63 -31.05 -13.02
C GLN A 519 -15.08 -29.68 -13.55
N ASN A 520 -16.03 -29.68 -14.49
CA ASN A 520 -16.62 -28.43 -14.96
C ASN A 520 -17.60 -27.87 -13.91
N LEU A 521 -17.15 -26.83 -13.20
CA LEU A 521 -17.90 -26.14 -12.15
C LEU A 521 -18.87 -25.07 -12.67
N GLY A 522 -19.03 -24.90 -13.99
CA GLY A 522 -19.85 -23.83 -14.55
C GLY A 522 -19.26 -22.43 -14.37
N LEU A 523 -17.98 -22.34 -13.97
CA LEU A 523 -17.21 -21.10 -14.08
C LEU A 523 -17.15 -20.70 -15.56
N PRO A 524 -17.21 -19.40 -15.91
CA PRO A 524 -16.96 -18.98 -17.27
C PRO A 524 -15.64 -19.58 -17.72
N SER A 525 -15.66 -20.47 -18.71
CA SER A 525 -14.45 -20.98 -19.34
C SER A 525 -13.73 -19.75 -19.87
N ASN A 526 -12.47 -19.55 -19.48
CA ASN A 526 -11.66 -18.54 -20.16
C ASN A 526 -11.57 -19.01 -21.62
N PRO A 527 -12.20 -18.33 -22.60
CA PRO A 527 -12.37 -18.85 -23.96
C PRO A 527 -11.03 -19.15 -24.68
N LEU A 528 -9.95 -18.65 -24.09
CA LEU A 528 -8.61 -18.48 -24.65
C LEU A 528 -7.61 -19.57 -24.24
N GLN A 529 -8.08 -20.69 -23.68
CA GLN A 529 -7.27 -21.91 -23.58
C GLN A 529 -7.17 -22.66 -24.92
N THR A 530 -7.96 -22.27 -25.92
CA THR A 530 -7.81 -22.76 -27.28
C THR A 530 -6.63 -22.04 -27.95
N PRO A 531 -5.80 -22.74 -28.75
CA PRO A 531 -4.77 -22.10 -29.55
C PRO A 531 -5.36 -20.96 -30.37
N ALA A 532 -4.57 -19.92 -30.61
CA ALA A 532 -4.98 -18.81 -31.45
C ALA A 532 -5.41 -19.31 -32.84
N GLU A 533 -6.22 -18.50 -33.52
CA GLU A 533 -6.59 -18.78 -34.90
C GLU A 533 -5.34 -19.01 -35.75
N MET A 534 -5.28 -20.18 -36.41
CA MET A 534 -4.11 -20.61 -37.17
C MET A 534 -3.73 -19.60 -38.28
N GLN A 535 -4.69 -18.79 -38.74
CA GLN A 535 -4.47 -17.69 -39.67
C GLN A 535 -3.54 -16.61 -39.09
N LEU A 536 -3.74 -16.17 -37.85
CA LEU A 536 -2.87 -15.20 -37.18
C LEU A 536 -1.47 -15.77 -36.96
N ILE A 537 -1.38 -17.05 -36.61
CA ILE A 537 -0.09 -17.75 -36.44
C ILE A 537 0.68 -17.80 -37.77
N ARG A 538 -0.01 -18.07 -38.90
CA ARG A 538 0.61 -18.03 -40.24
C ARG A 538 1.07 -16.61 -40.60
N GLN A 539 0.24 -15.60 -40.36
CA GLN A 539 0.60 -14.20 -40.60
C GLN A 539 1.83 -13.77 -39.79
N ALA A 540 1.91 -14.18 -38.51
CA ALA A 540 3.09 -13.95 -37.69
C ALA A 540 4.33 -14.65 -38.25
N ALA A 541 4.23 -15.93 -38.62
CA ALA A 541 5.33 -16.66 -39.21
C ALA A 541 5.83 -16.02 -40.53
N ASP A 542 4.90 -15.59 -41.39
CA ASP A 542 5.24 -14.91 -42.65
C ASP A 542 5.95 -13.58 -42.40
N LEU A 543 5.49 -12.79 -41.42
CA LEU A 543 6.14 -11.53 -41.04
C LEU A 543 7.54 -11.76 -40.47
N ILE A 544 7.72 -12.79 -39.63
CA ILE A 544 9.04 -13.19 -39.08
C ILE A 544 9.99 -13.64 -40.20
N ASN A 545 9.48 -14.41 -41.17
CA ASN A 545 10.25 -14.90 -42.31
C ASN A 545 10.72 -13.75 -43.23
N GLN A 546 9.93 -12.67 -43.35
CA GLN A 546 10.26 -11.50 -44.17
C GLN A 546 11.13 -10.47 -43.46
N ALA A 547 11.12 -10.45 -42.12
CA ALA A 547 11.91 -9.53 -41.29
C ALA A 547 13.39 -9.57 -41.69
N LYS A 548 14.09 -8.44 -41.56
CA LYS A 548 15.55 -8.35 -41.73
C LYS A 548 16.27 -8.30 -40.40
N ARG A 549 15.70 -7.59 -39.42
CA ARG A 549 16.26 -7.37 -38.08
C ARG A 549 15.27 -7.78 -36.97
N PRO A 550 14.83 -9.06 -36.91
CA PRO A 550 13.91 -9.49 -35.87
C PRO A 550 14.60 -9.60 -34.51
N VAL A 551 13.83 -9.41 -33.44
CA VAL A 551 14.25 -9.67 -32.05
C VAL A 551 13.14 -10.42 -31.32
N VAL A 552 13.51 -11.47 -30.58
CA VAL A 552 12.60 -12.09 -29.59
C VAL A 552 12.69 -11.35 -28.26
N TYR A 553 11.53 -10.99 -27.72
CA TYR A 553 11.35 -10.42 -26.39
C TYR A 553 10.60 -11.42 -25.50
N ALA A 554 11.34 -12.20 -24.72
CA ALA A 554 10.79 -13.28 -23.91
C ALA A 554 10.54 -12.86 -22.45
N GLY A 555 9.33 -13.14 -21.96
CA GLY A 555 8.92 -12.90 -20.57
C GLY A 555 8.66 -14.19 -19.79
N ASN A 556 8.15 -14.03 -18.57
CA ASN A 556 7.81 -15.15 -17.67
C ASN A 556 6.81 -16.15 -18.28
N GLY A 557 5.97 -15.72 -19.22
CA GLY A 557 5.00 -16.63 -19.86
C GLY A 557 5.64 -17.81 -20.59
N VAL A 558 6.89 -17.67 -21.06
CA VAL A 558 7.65 -18.78 -21.67
C VAL A 558 7.98 -19.86 -20.64
N LEU A 559 8.13 -19.50 -19.36
CA LEU A 559 8.45 -20.42 -18.26
C LEU A 559 7.23 -21.16 -17.70
N SER A 560 6.03 -20.89 -18.23
CA SER A 560 4.77 -21.52 -17.80
C SER A 560 4.72 -23.03 -18.07
N SER A 561 5.52 -23.52 -19.01
CA SER A 561 5.66 -24.94 -19.31
C SER A 561 7.14 -25.31 -19.56
N PRO A 562 7.56 -26.54 -19.21
CA PRO A 562 8.90 -27.04 -19.50
C PRO A 562 9.28 -27.02 -20.98
N GLN A 563 8.30 -27.07 -21.89
CA GLN A 563 8.54 -27.03 -23.34
C GLN A 563 8.83 -25.62 -23.87
N GLY A 564 8.45 -24.57 -23.13
CA GLY A 564 8.60 -23.18 -23.57
C GLY A 564 10.04 -22.79 -23.90
N PRO A 565 11.02 -22.98 -22.99
CA PRO A 565 12.44 -22.71 -23.27
C PRO A 565 12.98 -23.49 -24.47
N ALA A 566 12.58 -24.75 -24.63
CA ALA A 566 13.01 -25.59 -25.76
C ALA A 566 12.48 -25.05 -27.10
N LEU A 567 11.18 -24.70 -27.16
CA LEU A 567 10.58 -24.10 -28.36
C LEU A 567 11.17 -22.72 -28.67
N LEU A 568 11.46 -21.91 -27.65
CA LEU A 568 12.17 -20.64 -27.81
C LEU A 568 13.56 -20.85 -28.42
N ALA A 569 14.32 -21.82 -27.93
CA ALA A 569 15.63 -22.18 -28.48
C ALA A 569 15.51 -22.66 -29.95
N THR A 570 14.51 -23.48 -30.27
CA THR A 570 14.23 -23.89 -31.66
C THR A 570 13.86 -22.70 -32.55
N LEU A 571 12.98 -21.80 -32.10
CA LEU A 571 12.62 -20.58 -32.82
C LEU A 571 13.85 -19.73 -33.14
N SER A 572 14.66 -19.45 -32.12
CA SER A 572 15.87 -18.64 -32.24
C SER A 572 16.89 -19.29 -33.19
N LYS A 573 17.09 -20.61 -33.09
CA LYS A 573 18.02 -21.35 -33.96
C LYS A 573 17.52 -21.41 -35.41
N GLN A 574 16.25 -21.75 -35.62
CA GLN A 574 15.68 -21.95 -36.94
C GLN A 574 15.49 -20.64 -37.69
N GLY A 575 15.04 -19.58 -37.04
CA GLY A 575 14.88 -18.26 -37.67
C GLY A 575 16.14 -17.39 -37.66
N ASN A 576 17.22 -17.88 -37.02
CA ASN A 576 18.43 -17.13 -36.70
C ASN A 576 18.10 -15.78 -36.02
N ILE A 577 17.37 -15.82 -34.90
CA ILE A 577 16.80 -14.62 -34.26
C ILE A 577 17.47 -14.38 -32.90
N PRO A 578 18.01 -13.18 -32.63
CA PRO A 578 18.53 -12.84 -31.31
C PRO A 578 17.41 -12.76 -30.26
N VAL A 579 17.73 -13.13 -29.03
CA VAL A 579 16.77 -13.27 -27.93
C VAL A 579 17.17 -12.37 -26.77
N THR A 580 16.27 -11.50 -26.34
CA THR A 580 16.37 -10.79 -25.06
C THR A 580 15.26 -11.21 -24.12
N THR A 581 15.50 -11.13 -22.82
CA THR A 581 14.58 -11.53 -21.77
C THR A 581 14.25 -10.37 -20.83
N THR A 582 13.05 -10.38 -20.23
CA THR A 582 12.79 -9.56 -19.04
C THR A 582 13.55 -10.10 -17.83
N LEU A 583 13.64 -9.32 -16.75
CA LEU A 583 14.08 -9.81 -15.43
C LEU A 583 13.38 -11.12 -15.03
N GLN A 584 12.06 -11.20 -15.24
CA GLN A 584 11.24 -12.37 -14.91
C GLN A 584 11.33 -13.50 -15.94
N GLY A 585 12.03 -13.28 -17.06
CA GLY A 585 12.28 -14.27 -18.11
C GLY A 585 13.71 -14.80 -18.09
N LEU A 586 14.55 -14.36 -17.15
CA LEU A 586 15.91 -14.86 -17.00
C LEU A 586 15.89 -16.38 -16.78
N GLY A 587 16.74 -17.09 -17.54
CA GLY A 587 16.79 -18.55 -17.58
C GLY A 587 15.88 -19.19 -18.64
N ALA A 588 14.99 -18.43 -19.31
CA ALA A 588 14.20 -18.96 -20.43
C ALA A 588 15.04 -19.25 -21.69
N PHE A 589 16.23 -18.66 -21.81
CA PHE A 589 17.16 -18.84 -22.91
C PHE A 589 18.59 -18.95 -22.37
N ASP A 590 19.46 -19.75 -22.99
CA ASP A 590 20.85 -19.92 -22.56
C ASP A 590 21.65 -18.67 -22.91
N GLU A 591 22.10 -17.94 -21.90
CA GLU A 591 22.83 -16.69 -22.11
C GLU A 591 24.24 -16.87 -22.67
N LEU A 592 24.78 -18.09 -22.70
CA LEU A 592 26.05 -18.37 -23.39
C LEU A 592 25.89 -18.53 -24.90
N ASP A 593 24.66 -18.63 -25.40
CA ASP A 593 24.39 -18.64 -26.84
C ASP A 593 24.71 -17.26 -27.45
N GLU A 594 25.37 -17.25 -28.61
CA GLU A 594 25.75 -15.99 -29.29
C GLU A 594 24.56 -15.11 -29.66
N ARG A 595 23.36 -15.69 -29.77
CA ARG A 595 22.09 -15.01 -30.05
C ARG A 595 21.48 -14.36 -28.81
N SER A 596 21.96 -14.67 -27.62
CA SER A 596 21.49 -14.05 -26.38
C SER A 596 21.87 -12.57 -26.32
N LEU A 597 20.91 -11.70 -26.07
CA LEU A 597 21.11 -10.28 -25.82
C LEU A 597 21.11 -9.97 -24.32
N HIS A 598 20.99 -10.98 -23.45
CA HIS A 598 20.74 -10.83 -22.01
C HIS A 598 19.45 -10.01 -21.72
N MET A 599 19.32 -9.56 -20.48
CA MET A 599 18.19 -8.75 -20.02
C MET A 599 18.13 -7.38 -20.74
N LEU A 600 16.95 -6.93 -21.15
CA LEU A 600 16.69 -5.54 -21.58
C LEU A 600 16.03 -4.67 -20.49
N GLY A 601 15.96 -3.37 -20.73
CA GLY A 601 15.20 -2.41 -19.93
C GLY A 601 16.07 -1.39 -19.22
N MET A 602 15.54 -0.79 -18.15
CA MET A 602 16.16 0.28 -17.38
C MET A 602 17.61 -0.02 -17.01
N HIS A 603 17.87 -1.21 -16.44
CA HIS A 603 19.21 -1.69 -16.11
C HIS A 603 19.62 -2.89 -16.96
N GLY A 604 19.01 -3.04 -18.14
CA GLY A 604 19.36 -4.08 -19.09
C GLY A 604 20.69 -3.81 -19.77
N SER A 605 21.10 -4.77 -20.61
CA SER A 605 22.27 -4.63 -21.44
C SER A 605 22.06 -3.55 -22.49
N ALA A 606 23.12 -2.80 -22.77
CA ALA A 606 23.04 -1.73 -23.75
C ALA A 606 22.72 -2.27 -25.15
N TYR A 607 23.29 -3.42 -25.51
CA TYR A 607 23.05 -4.08 -26.80
C TYR A 607 21.63 -4.65 -26.93
N ALA A 608 20.97 -5.13 -25.86
CA ALA A 608 19.55 -5.49 -25.94
C ALA A 608 18.68 -4.26 -26.18
N ASN A 609 18.96 -3.16 -25.48
CA ASN A 609 18.23 -1.90 -25.62
C ASN A 609 18.38 -1.31 -27.04
N PHE A 610 19.59 -1.32 -27.61
CA PHE A 610 19.81 -0.91 -29.01
C PHE A 610 19.11 -1.85 -29.99
N ALA A 611 19.26 -3.17 -29.82
CA ALA A 611 18.62 -4.14 -30.70
C ALA A 611 17.09 -4.00 -30.69
N MET A 612 16.48 -3.74 -29.53
CA MET A 612 15.04 -3.51 -29.40
C MET A 612 14.56 -2.25 -30.15
N GLN A 613 15.37 -1.19 -30.16
CA GLN A 613 15.04 0.06 -30.87
C GLN A 613 15.22 -0.06 -32.39
N GLU A 614 16.21 -0.85 -32.82
CA GLU A 614 16.59 -1.04 -34.23
C GLU A 614 15.84 -2.21 -34.91
N ALA A 615 15.12 -3.02 -34.16
CA ALA A 615 14.38 -4.16 -34.69
C ALA A 615 13.25 -3.72 -35.62
N ASP A 616 13.08 -4.40 -36.75
CA ASP A 616 11.93 -4.22 -37.64
C ASP A 616 10.75 -5.13 -37.26
N VAL A 617 11.01 -6.27 -36.62
CA VAL A 617 10.00 -7.16 -36.03
C VAL A 617 10.35 -7.48 -34.58
N ILE A 618 9.41 -7.25 -33.67
CA ILE A 618 9.50 -7.65 -32.27
C ILE A 618 8.53 -8.81 -32.01
N ILE A 619 9.07 -9.92 -31.51
CA ILE A 619 8.32 -11.12 -31.18
C ILE A 619 8.19 -11.20 -29.67
N ALA A 620 7.13 -10.61 -29.11
CA ALA A 620 6.87 -10.57 -27.69
C ALA A 620 6.22 -11.88 -27.21
N LEU A 621 6.96 -12.68 -26.44
CA LEU A 621 6.55 -14.01 -25.98
C LEU A 621 6.26 -13.99 -24.49
N GLY A 622 4.97 -13.96 -24.12
CA GLY A 622 4.56 -14.05 -22.71
C GLY A 622 5.08 -12.92 -21.83
N ALA A 623 5.15 -11.70 -22.39
CA ALA A 623 5.68 -10.50 -21.76
C ALA A 623 4.66 -9.35 -21.82
N ARG A 624 4.74 -8.42 -20.84
CA ARG A 624 3.67 -7.43 -20.59
C ARG A 624 4.03 -5.96 -20.85
N PHE A 625 5.18 -5.69 -21.47
CA PHE A 625 5.69 -4.34 -21.76
C PHE A 625 5.64 -3.42 -20.53
N ASP A 626 6.32 -3.84 -19.46
CA ASP A 626 6.43 -3.05 -18.23
C ASP A 626 7.19 -1.73 -18.42
N ASP A 627 6.90 -0.71 -17.62
CA ASP A 627 7.56 0.60 -17.73
C ASP A 627 9.08 0.54 -17.46
N ARG A 628 9.55 -0.39 -16.61
CA ARG A 628 10.97 -0.65 -16.40
C ARG A 628 11.63 -1.31 -17.61
N VAL A 629 10.85 -1.88 -18.53
CA VAL A 629 11.35 -2.54 -19.74
C VAL A 629 11.36 -1.58 -20.94
N ILE A 630 10.30 -0.80 -21.13
CA ILE A 630 10.13 -0.01 -22.36
C ILE A 630 10.67 1.41 -22.26
N GLY A 631 10.91 1.92 -21.04
CA GLY A 631 11.27 3.31 -20.82
C GLY A 631 10.12 4.24 -21.22
N LYS A 632 10.35 5.11 -22.20
CA LYS A 632 9.36 6.07 -22.69
C LYS A 632 8.50 5.47 -23.83
N VAL A 633 7.18 5.38 -23.62
CA VAL A 633 6.25 4.64 -24.50
C VAL A 633 6.23 5.16 -25.95
N ASP A 634 6.21 6.48 -26.15
CA ASP A 634 6.13 7.13 -27.46
C ASP A 634 7.40 6.93 -28.31
N THR A 635 8.56 6.70 -27.68
CA THR A 635 9.84 6.46 -28.36
C THR A 635 10.28 5.00 -28.35
N PHE A 636 9.47 4.10 -27.81
CA PHE A 636 9.75 2.66 -27.81
C PHE A 636 9.57 2.05 -29.20
N ALA A 637 10.56 1.25 -29.62
CA ALA A 637 10.55 0.46 -30.87
C ALA A 637 10.19 1.26 -32.15
N PRO A 638 10.89 2.39 -32.43
CA PRO A 638 10.56 3.27 -33.56
C PRO A 638 10.69 2.55 -34.91
N THR A 639 11.72 1.71 -35.07
CA THR A 639 11.95 0.98 -36.33
C THR A 639 10.86 -0.06 -36.58
N ALA A 640 10.39 -0.78 -35.55
CA ALA A 640 9.27 -1.72 -35.69
C ALA A 640 7.96 -1.00 -36.04
N ARG A 641 7.68 0.16 -35.41
CA ARG A 641 6.52 0.99 -35.74
C ARG A 641 6.57 1.52 -37.17
N ALA A 642 7.73 2.01 -37.62
CA ALA A 642 7.91 2.47 -38.99
C ALA A 642 7.80 1.32 -40.01
N ALA A 643 8.37 0.16 -39.68
CA ALA A 643 8.28 -1.04 -40.53
C ALA A 643 6.84 -1.54 -40.66
N ALA A 644 6.05 -1.44 -39.60
CA ALA A 644 4.63 -1.75 -39.65
C ALA A 644 3.80 -0.81 -40.52
N ALA A 645 4.05 0.50 -40.44
CA ALA A 645 3.41 1.47 -41.33
C ALA A 645 3.71 1.18 -42.81
N GLN A 646 4.82 0.50 -43.09
CA GLN A 646 5.26 0.06 -44.41
C GLN A 646 4.84 -1.38 -44.75
N GLY A 647 4.12 -2.08 -43.87
CA GLY A 647 3.67 -3.46 -44.08
C GLY A 647 4.79 -4.50 -44.11
N ARG A 648 6.00 -4.17 -43.65
CA ARG A 648 7.19 -5.05 -43.69
C ARG A 648 7.70 -5.49 -42.31
N GLY A 649 7.02 -5.08 -41.24
CA GLY A 649 7.41 -5.41 -39.87
C GLY A 649 6.35 -5.07 -38.83
N GLY A 650 6.74 -4.96 -37.57
CA GLY A 650 5.83 -4.61 -36.47
C GLY A 650 6.05 -5.42 -35.19
N ILE A 651 5.06 -5.37 -34.31
CA ILE A 651 5.07 -6.06 -33.02
C ILE A 651 4.08 -7.23 -33.09
N ILE A 652 4.58 -8.44 -32.87
CA ILE A 652 3.80 -9.68 -32.73
C ILE A 652 3.73 -9.99 -31.23
N HIS A 653 2.52 -10.10 -30.67
CA HIS A 653 2.35 -10.23 -29.21
C HIS A 653 1.61 -11.50 -28.84
N PHE A 654 2.33 -12.45 -28.25
CA PHE A 654 1.78 -13.68 -27.68
C PHE A 654 1.45 -13.46 -26.20
N GLU A 655 0.15 -13.45 -25.87
CA GLU A 655 -0.33 -13.14 -24.52
C GLU A 655 -1.61 -13.90 -24.20
N ILE A 656 -1.67 -14.50 -23.01
CA ILE A 656 -2.80 -15.30 -22.55
C ILE A 656 -3.93 -14.44 -21.99
N LEU A 657 -3.62 -13.21 -21.56
CA LEU A 657 -4.55 -12.31 -20.88
C LEU A 657 -4.93 -11.13 -21.78
N PRO A 658 -6.18 -11.04 -22.27
CA PRO A 658 -6.61 -9.97 -23.18
C PRO A 658 -6.33 -8.57 -22.68
N LYS A 659 -6.44 -8.36 -21.35
CA LYS A 659 -6.22 -7.06 -20.72
C LYS A 659 -4.81 -6.50 -20.91
N ASN A 660 -3.84 -7.35 -21.29
CA ASN A 660 -2.45 -6.94 -21.50
C ASN A 660 -2.13 -6.67 -22.97
N VAL A 661 -2.95 -7.15 -23.90
CA VAL A 661 -2.80 -6.87 -25.34
C VAL A 661 -3.26 -5.44 -25.60
N ASN A 662 -2.51 -4.68 -26.41
CA ASN A 662 -2.79 -3.27 -26.75
C ASN A 662 -3.00 -2.35 -25.53
N LYS A 663 -2.48 -2.74 -24.36
CA LYS A 663 -2.59 -1.95 -23.14
C LYS A 663 -1.56 -0.82 -23.07
N VAL A 664 -0.33 -1.12 -23.51
CA VAL A 664 0.83 -0.21 -23.39
C VAL A 664 1.40 0.12 -24.76
N VAL A 665 1.52 -0.90 -25.62
CA VAL A 665 1.98 -0.76 -27.01
C VAL A 665 1.00 -1.49 -27.92
N ASP A 666 0.78 -0.95 -29.12
CA ASP A 666 -0.09 -1.56 -30.11
C ASP A 666 0.60 -2.76 -30.76
N ALA A 667 0.01 -3.94 -30.59
CA ALA A 667 0.41 -5.15 -31.28
C ALA A 667 -0.19 -5.14 -32.69
N HIS A 668 0.67 -5.35 -33.68
CA HIS A 668 0.27 -5.47 -35.08
C HIS A 668 -0.39 -6.83 -35.34
N ILE A 669 0.14 -7.88 -34.72
CA ILE A 669 -0.44 -9.22 -34.74
C ILE A 669 -0.59 -9.70 -33.29
N PRO A 670 -1.77 -9.52 -32.67
CA PRO A 670 -2.06 -10.05 -31.35
C PRO A 670 -2.42 -11.53 -31.42
N ILE A 671 -1.62 -12.39 -30.79
CA ILE A 671 -1.85 -13.84 -30.73
C ILE A 671 -2.26 -14.19 -29.30
N MET A 672 -3.56 -14.41 -29.11
CA MET A 672 -4.11 -14.70 -27.79
C MET A 672 -4.01 -16.18 -27.43
N GLY A 673 -3.79 -16.47 -26.15
CA GLY A 673 -3.76 -17.83 -25.60
C GLY A 673 -2.38 -18.22 -25.05
N ASP A 674 -2.22 -19.50 -24.76
CA ASP A 674 -0.97 -20.01 -24.20
C ASP A 674 0.20 -19.85 -25.19
N VAL A 675 1.26 -19.17 -24.75
CA VAL A 675 2.41 -18.87 -25.62
C VAL A 675 3.13 -20.13 -26.04
N VAL A 676 3.23 -21.16 -25.20
CA VAL A 676 3.94 -22.40 -25.52
C VAL A 676 3.19 -23.20 -26.57
N ALA A 677 1.87 -23.34 -26.43
CA ALA A 677 1.01 -23.98 -27.42
C ALA A 677 1.02 -23.25 -28.78
N ASN A 678 0.95 -21.93 -28.75
CA ASN A 678 1.01 -21.11 -29.96
C ASN A 678 2.39 -21.15 -30.62
N LEU A 679 3.48 -21.17 -29.84
CA LEU A 679 4.84 -21.37 -30.35
C LEU A 679 5.00 -22.74 -31.01
N ALA A 680 4.46 -23.81 -30.42
CA ALA A 680 4.52 -25.15 -31.00
C ALA A 680 3.88 -25.20 -32.39
N SER A 681 2.86 -24.37 -32.63
CA SER A 681 2.19 -24.24 -33.92
C SER A 681 2.93 -23.30 -34.89
N MET A 682 3.62 -22.28 -34.38
CA MET A 682 4.35 -21.30 -35.20
C MET A 682 5.74 -21.78 -35.65
N VAL A 683 6.51 -22.40 -34.76
CA VAL A 683 7.91 -22.80 -35.00
C VAL A 683 8.08 -23.64 -36.29
N PRO A 684 7.21 -24.62 -36.61
CA PRO A 684 7.31 -25.37 -37.86
C PRO A 684 7.19 -24.52 -39.15
N LEU A 685 6.62 -23.32 -39.06
CA LEU A 685 6.42 -22.41 -40.20
C LEU A 685 7.59 -21.45 -40.42
N ILE A 686 8.56 -21.41 -39.49
CA ILE A 686 9.71 -20.52 -39.56
C ILE A 686 10.73 -21.09 -40.53
N ARG A 687 11.26 -20.25 -41.41
CA ARG A 687 12.26 -20.65 -42.41
C ARG A 687 13.65 -20.18 -41.97
N PRO A 688 14.71 -20.98 -42.22
CA PRO A 688 16.08 -20.51 -42.09
C PRO A 688 16.33 -19.24 -42.89
N GLN A 689 16.97 -18.25 -42.25
CA GLN A 689 17.34 -16.98 -42.85
C GLN A 689 18.76 -16.60 -42.41
N GLU A 690 19.57 -16.17 -43.36
CA GLU A 690 20.87 -15.56 -43.08
C GLU A 690 20.68 -14.10 -42.67
N ARG A 691 21.36 -13.69 -41.60
CA ARG A 691 21.21 -12.35 -41.00
C ARG A 691 22.56 -11.73 -40.64
N ALA A 692 23.54 -11.91 -41.51
CA ALA A 692 24.93 -11.52 -41.26
C ALA A 692 25.09 -10.04 -40.86
N GLU A 693 24.43 -9.12 -41.56
CA GLU A 693 24.45 -7.68 -41.23
C GLU A 693 23.89 -7.42 -39.83
N TRP A 694 22.74 -8.03 -39.50
CA TRP A 694 22.12 -7.82 -38.19
C TRP A 694 22.99 -8.33 -37.04
N PHE A 695 23.59 -9.51 -37.21
CA PHE A 695 24.52 -10.04 -36.21
C PHE A 695 25.86 -9.30 -36.17
N ASN A 696 26.30 -8.67 -37.26
CA ASN A 696 27.47 -7.79 -37.23
C ASN A 696 27.23 -6.58 -36.31
N ASP A 697 26.06 -5.94 -36.44
CA ASP A 697 25.67 -4.83 -35.57
C ASP A 697 25.61 -5.28 -34.10
N ILE A 698 24.93 -6.40 -33.82
CA ILE A 698 24.82 -6.96 -32.47
C ILE A 698 26.17 -7.32 -31.86
N ARG A 699 27.05 -8.00 -32.62
CA ARG A 699 28.41 -8.33 -32.15
C ARG A 699 29.22 -7.07 -31.85
N SER A 700 29.07 -6.04 -32.69
CA SER A 700 29.72 -4.74 -32.47
C SER A 700 29.22 -4.12 -31.15
N TRP A 701 27.91 -4.05 -30.93
CA TRP A 701 27.35 -3.51 -29.69
C TRP A 701 27.72 -4.31 -28.43
N LYS A 702 27.73 -5.64 -28.50
CA LYS A 702 28.17 -6.49 -27.38
C LYS A 702 29.63 -6.21 -26.99
N LYS A 703 30.50 -6.03 -27.99
CA LYS A 703 31.91 -5.70 -27.77
C LYS A 703 32.10 -4.27 -27.27
N GLU A 704 31.31 -3.33 -27.78
CA GLU A 704 31.46 -1.91 -27.49
C GLU A 704 30.89 -1.51 -26.13
N TYR A 705 29.76 -2.13 -25.75
CA TYR A 705 28.97 -1.80 -24.57
C TYR A 705 28.67 -3.02 -23.68
N PRO A 706 29.69 -3.73 -23.16
CA PRO A 706 29.49 -4.79 -22.18
C PRO A 706 28.99 -4.21 -20.86
N PHE A 707 28.49 -5.07 -19.96
CA PHE A 707 28.40 -4.71 -18.56
C PHE A 707 29.82 -4.48 -18.03
N THR A 708 30.08 -3.30 -17.50
CA THR A 708 31.42 -2.88 -17.07
C THR A 708 31.33 -2.00 -15.84
N TYR A 709 32.41 -1.99 -15.06
CA TYR A 709 32.56 -1.24 -13.82
C TYR A 709 34.05 -1.09 -13.50
N GLU A 710 34.38 -0.13 -12.62
CA GLU A 710 35.74 0.02 -12.10
C GLU A 710 36.02 -1.04 -11.02
N LYS A 711 37.06 -1.87 -11.24
CA LYS A 711 37.49 -2.91 -10.28
C LYS A 711 38.00 -2.29 -8.97
N SER A 712 37.94 -3.04 -7.88
CA SER A 712 38.43 -2.53 -6.59
C SER A 712 39.95 -2.34 -6.61
N ALA A 713 40.41 -1.25 -5.99
CA ALA A 713 41.84 -1.01 -5.77
C ALA A 713 42.34 -1.85 -4.58
N ALA A 714 43.63 -2.14 -4.54
CA ALA A 714 44.24 -2.87 -3.43
C ALA A 714 43.96 -2.17 -2.08
N GLY A 715 43.40 -2.91 -1.12
CA GLY A 715 43.02 -2.40 0.20
C GLY A 715 41.69 -1.62 0.26
N ALA A 716 41.00 -1.41 -0.86
CA ALA A 716 39.65 -0.83 -0.88
C ALA A 716 38.57 -1.89 -0.58
N ARG A 717 37.33 -1.45 -0.33
CA ARG A 717 36.17 -2.37 -0.27
C ARG A 717 35.98 -3.03 -1.63
N MET A 718 35.59 -4.30 -1.63
CA MET A 718 35.30 -5.02 -2.88
C MET A 718 34.08 -4.42 -3.57
N LYS A 719 34.06 -4.48 -4.89
CA LYS A 719 32.90 -4.03 -5.68
C LYS A 719 31.81 -5.11 -5.62
N PRO A 720 30.53 -4.74 -5.53
CA PRO A 720 29.45 -5.73 -5.47
C PRO A 720 29.39 -6.63 -6.72
N GLN A 721 29.79 -6.12 -7.88
CA GLN A 721 29.90 -6.88 -9.12
C GLN A 721 30.97 -7.98 -9.04
N GLU A 722 32.09 -7.75 -8.34
CA GLU A 722 33.15 -8.75 -8.15
C GLU A 722 32.62 -9.95 -7.36
N VAL A 723 31.74 -9.70 -6.39
CA VAL A 723 31.09 -10.76 -5.59
C VAL A 723 30.19 -11.63 -6.46
N ILE A 724 29.38 -11.02 -7.33
CA ILE A 724 28.49 -11.76 -8.24
C ILE A 724 29.27 -12.51 -9.31
N GLU A 725 30.31 -11.91 -9.89
CA GLU A 725 31.19 -12.57 -10.86
C GLU A 725 31.90 -13.78 -10.24
N GLU A 726 32.35 -13.67 -8.99
CA GLU A 726 32.99 -14.78 -8.29
C GLU A 726 32.00 -15.92 -8.00
N LEU A 727 30.77 -15.58 -7.59
CA LEU A 727 29.68 -16.55 -7.47
C LEU A 727 29.38 -17.22 -8.81
N ASP A 728 29.28 -16.45 -9.90
CA ASP A 728 29.03 -16.96 -11.25
C ASP A 728 30.11 -17.94 -11.69
N ARG A 729 31.38 -17.57 -11.48
CA ARG A 729 32.57 -18.36 -11.81
C ARG A 729 32.60 -19.68 -11.05
N GLN A 730 32.39 -19.66 -9.73
CA GLN A 730 32.45 -20.90 -8.92
C GLN A 730 31.25 -21.82 -9.15
N THR A 731 30.12 -21.29 -9.62
CA THR A 731 28.93 -22.09 -9.97
C THR A 731 28.86 -22.48 -11.44
N ALA A 732 29.83 -22.08 -12.28
CA ALA A 732 29.81 -22.28 -13.73
C ALA A 732 29.69 -23.77 -14.13
N ALA A 733 30.25 -24.67 -13.34
CA ALA A 733 30.23 -26.11 -13.60
C ALA A 733 28.93 -26.82 -13.18
N CYS A 734 28.01 -26.14 -12.49
CA CYS A 734 26.79 -26.76 -11.94
C CYS A 734 25.55 -25.87 -12.05
N LYS A 735 25.49 -24.99 -13.06
CA LYS A 735 24.39 -24.01 -13.26
C LYS A 735 23.00 -24.63 -13.28
N GLU A 736 22.86 -25.86 -13.74
CA GLU A 736 21.60 -26.61 -13.78
C GLU A 736 21.02 -26.89 -12.38
N ASN A 737 21.89 -26.89 -11.37
CA ASN A 737 21.56 -27.17 -9.97
C ASN A 737 21.49 -25.91 -9.11
N VAL A 738 21.63 -24.71 -9.69
CA VAL A 738 21.60 -23.44 -8.95
C VAL A 738 20.30 -22.69 -9.19
N ILE A 739 19.69 -22.22 -8.11
CA ILE A 739 18.57 -21.29 -8.11
C ILE A 739 19.00 -20.07 -7.29
N LEU A 740 18.76 -18.89 -7.83
CA LEU A 740 18.98 -17.63 -7.13
C LEU A 740 17.64 -17.01 -6.76
N SER A 741 17.47 -16.66 -5.49
CA SER A 741 16.54 -15.63 -5.08
C SER A 741 17.23 -14.30 -4.88
N THR A 742 16.45 -13.22 -4.88
CA THR A 742 16.99 -11.91 -4.49
C THR A 742 16.02 -11.13 -3.64
N GLY A 743 16.54 -10.23 -2.81
CA GLY A 743 15.77 -9.06 -2.35
C GLY A 743 15.57 -8.03 -3.47
N VAL A 744 15.38 -6.76 -3.10
CA VAL A 744 15.13 -5.66 -4.05
C VAL A 744 16.07 -4.50 -3.78
N GLY A 745 16.75 -4.05 -4.84
CA GLY A 745 17.80 -3.03 -4.74
C GLY A 745 18.82 -3.15 -5.87
N GLN A 746 20.02 -2.62 -5.65
CA GLN A 746 21.09 -2.72 -6.64
C GLN A 746 21.62 -4.15 -6.77
N HIS A 747 21.69 -4.90 -5.67
CA HIS A 747 22.10 -6.30 -5.63
C HIS A 747 21.25 -7.20 -6.54
N GLN A 748 19.94 -6.92 -6.63
CA GLN A 748 19.03 -7.58 -7.56
C GLN A 748 19.46 -7.38 -9.02
N MET A 749 19.84 -6.14 -9.36
CA MET A 749 20.27 -5.81 -10.72
C MET A 749 21.66 -6.36 -11.02
N TRP A 750 22.60 -6.31 -10.08
CA TRP A 750 23.92 -6.92 -10.28
C TRP A 750 23.84 -8.43 -10.40
N ALA A 751 22.99 -9.11 -9.63
CA ALA A 751 22.70 -10.54 -9.83
C ALA A 751 22.16 -10.79 -11.24
N ALA A 752 21.18 -10.01 -11.70
CA ALA A 752 20.63 -10.13 -13.06
C ALA A 752 21.68 -9.84 -14.16
N GLN A 753 22.58 -8.87 -13.94
CA GLN A 753 23.55 -8.41 -14.93
C GLN A 753 24.80 -9.26 -15.01
N PHE A 754 25.32 -9.79 -13.89
CA PHE A 754 26.65 -10.42 -13.82
C PHE A 754 26.60 -11.95 -13.64
N PHE A 755 25.48 -12.52 -13.21
CA PHE A 755 25.27 -13.97 -13.25
C PHE A 755 24.79 -14.40 -14.66
N ARG A 756 25.32 -15.50 -15.18
CA ARG A 756 24.86 -16.09 -16.45
C ARG A 756 23.69 -17.05 -16.23
N TRP A 757 22.55 -16.70 -16.81
CA TRP A 757 21.31 -17.46 -16.70
C TRP A 757 21.20 -18.47 -17.84
N ARG A 758 21.15 -19.76 -17.49
CA ARG A 758 21.18 -20.84 -18.50
C ARG A 758 19.99 -21.78 -18.43
N HIS A 759 19.38 -21.89 -17.26
CA HIS A 759 18.34 -22.88 -16.97
C HIS A 759 17.04 -22.22 -16.52
N PRO A 760 15.88 -22.76 -16.91
CA PRO A 760 14.59 -22.19 -16.56
C PRO A 760 14.32 -22.26 -15.06
N GLN A 761 13.45 -21.36 -14.57
CA GLN A 761 13.01 -21.32 -13.17
C GLN A 761 14.17 -21.21 -12.14
N SER A 762 15.31 -20.65 -12.58
CA SER A 762 16.48 -20.43 -11.72
C SER A 762 16.55 -19.02 -11.13
N MET A 763 15.72 -18.07 -11.59
CA MET A 763 15.61 -16.72 -11.03
C MET A 763 14.30 -16.54 -10.25
N VAL A 764 14.40 -16.30 -8.95
CA VAL A 764 13.30 -16.13 -8.00
C VAL A 764 13.36 -14.71 -7.41
N THR A 765 12.71 -13.76 -8.06
CA THR A 765 12.80 -12.33 -7.68
C THR A 765 11.45 -11.63 -7.74
N SER A 766 11.24 -10.65 -6.87
CA SER A 766 10.09 -9.74 -6.91
C SER A 766 10.39 -8.59 -7.87
N GLY A 767 9.71 -8.56 -9.02
CA GLY A 767 9.94 -7.53 -10.05
C GLY A 767 8.78 -6.56 -10.19
N GLY A 768 7.55 -7.07 -10.25
CA GLY A 768 6.37 -6.25 -10.49
C GLY A 768 5.97 -5.40 -9.29
N ALA A 769 6.01 -5.96 -8.09
CA ALA A 769 5.77 -5.19 -6.85
C ALA A 769 7.07 -4.61 -6.27
N GLY A 770 8.20 -5.33 -6.40
CA GLY A 770 9.49 -4.88 -5.89
C GLY A 770 9.55 -4.90 -4.36
N THR A 771 9.12 -6.00 -3.75
CA THR A 771 9.04 -6.15 -2.28
C THR A 771 10.41 -6.43 -1.65
N MET A 772 10.95 -5.47 -0.90
CA MET A 772 12.12 -5.71 -0.03
C MET A 772 11.78 -6.75 1.05
N GLY A 773 12.73 -7.66 1.34
CA GLY A 773 12.51 -8.80 2.24
C GLY A 773 11.90 -10.04 1.58
N PHE A 774 11.72 -10.03 0.26
CA PHE A 774 11.27 -11.20 -0.51
C PHE A 774 12.33 -12.33 -0.55
N GLY A 775 13.62 -11.97 -0.67
CA GLY A 775 14.72 -12.89 -0.96
C GLY A 775 14.76 -14.13 -0.07
N LEU A 776 15.05 -13.94 1.22
CA LEU A 776 15.16 -15.04 2.18
C LEU A 776 13.95 -15.99 2.24
N PRO A 777 12.70 -15.53 2.48
CA PRO A 777 11.56 -16.43 2.51
C PRO A 777 11.33 -17.11 1.15
N ALA A 778 11.53 -16.43 0.02
CA ALA A 778 11.41 -17.05 -1.29
C ALA A 778 12.47 -18.12 -1.53
N ALA A 779 13.72 -17.93 -1.09
CA ALA A 779 14.76 -18.97 -1.09
C ALA A 779 14.34 -20.19 -0.26
N ILE A 780 13.77 -19.98 0.93
CA ILE A 780 13.29 -21.08 1.77
C ILE A 780 12.23 -21.87 1.01
N GLY A 781 11.25 -21.19 0.43
CA GLY A 781 10.21 -21.82 -0.40
C GLY A 781 10.76 -22.59 -1.61
N ALA A 782 11.69 -21.98 -2.33
CA ALA A 782 12.38 -22.59 -3.48
C ALA A 782 13.16 -23.84 -3.08
N LYS A 783 13.86 -23.81 -1.93
CA LYS A 783 14.60 -24.95 -1.39
C LYS A 783 13.67 -26.07 -0.91
N VAL A 784 12.46 -25.74 -0.42
CA VAL A 784 11.42 -26.75 -0.18
C VAL A 784 10.91 -27.39 -1.47
N ALA A 785 10.80 -26.61 -2.56
CA ALA A 785 10.38 -27.14 -3.86
C ALA A 785 11.44 -28.01 -4.55
N ALA A 786 12.73 -27.68 -4.38
CA ALA A 786 13.87 -28.40 -4.94
C ALA A 786 14.97 -28.63 -3.87
N PRO A 787 14.75 -29.57 -2.92
CA PRO A 787 15.67 -29.81 -1.82
C PRO A 787 17.09 -30.20 -2.25
N GLU A 788 17.23 -30.82 -3.41
CA GLU A 788 18.49 -31.24 -4.02
C GLU A 788 19.29 -30.09 -4.62
N LYS A 789 18.65 -28.97 -4.98
CA LYS A 789 19.31 -27.84 -5.65
C LYS A 789 19.99 -26.91 -4.67
N MET A 790 21.03 -26.24 -5.13
CA MET A 790 21.69 -25.15 -4.43
C MET A 790 20.85 -23.89 -4.57
N VAL A 791 20.19 -23.47 -3.49
CA VAL A 791 19.37 -22.26 -3.49
C VAL A 791 20.11 -21.16 -2.75
N ILE A 792 20.45 -20.11 -3.49
CA ILE A 792 21.25 -18.98 -3.02
C ILE A 792 20.35 -17.74 -2.99
N ASP A 793 20.31 -17.04 -1.86
CA ASP A 793 19.64 -15.75 -1.75
C ASP A 793 20.66 -14.63 -1.85
N VAL A 794 20.69 -13.92 -2.97
CA VAL A 794 21.51 -12.71 -3.11
C VAL A 794 20.68 -11.54 -2.59
N ASP A 795 21.00 -11.09 -1.38
CA ASP A 795 20.26 -10.04 -0.70
C ASP A 795 21.11 -8.80 -0.41
N GLY A 796 20.43 -7.67 -0.23
CA GLY A 796 21.02 -6.42 0.22
C GLY A 796 20.74 -6.26 1.71
N ASP A 797 21.65 -5.64 2.44
CA ASP A 797 21.51 -5.37 3.88
C ASP A 797 20.13 -4.82 4.30
N ALA A 798 19.60 -3.83 3.56
CA ALA A 798 18.31 -3.23 3.86
C ALA A 798 17.13 -4.15 3.52
N SER A 799 17.23 -4.95 2.46
CA SER A 799 16.20 -5.94 2.11
C SER A 799 16.19 -7.10 3.10
N PHE A 800 17.36 -7.65 3.41
CA PHE A 800 17.52 -8.74 4.36
C PHE A 800 16.98 -8.35 5.74
N SER A 801 17.24 -7.12 6.19
CA SER A 801 16.76 -6.61 7.49
C SER A 801 15.23 -6.61 7.65
N MET A 802 14.46 -6.67 6.56
CA MET A 802 12.99 -6.71 6.61
C MET A 802 12.46 -8.06 7.11
N THR A 803 13.12 -9.17 6.75
CA THR A 803 12.60 -10.54 6.97
C THR A 803 13.65 -11.53 7.46
N ALA A 804 14.83 -11.07 7.89
CA ALA A 804 15.94 -11.89 8.41
C ALA A 804 15.55 -12.92 9.48
N MET A 805 14.40 -12.73 10.15
CA MET A 805 13.90 -13.65 11.17
C MET A 805 13.50 -15.02 10.63
N GLU A 806 13.31 -15.13 9.32
CA GLU A 806 13.07 -16.42 8.68
C GLU A 806 14.32 -17.30 8.62
N LEU A 807 15.51 -16.80 8.98
CA LEU A 807 16.68 -17.64 9.24
C LEU A 807 16.39 -18.67 10.36
N ALA A 808 15.63 -18.26 11.39
CA ALA A 808 15.19 -19.17 12.45
C ALA A 808 14.24 -20.25 11.91
N THR A 809 13.43 -19.94 10.90
CA THR A 809 12.59 -20.92 10.20
C THR A 809 13.43 -21.89 9.39
N ALA A 810 14.39 -21.40 8.60
CA ALA A 810 15.29 -22.25 7.83
C ALA A 810 16.07 -23.22 8.75
N SER A 811 16.55 -22.71 9.89
CA SER A 811 17.24 -23.49 10.92
C SER A 811 16.33 -24.55 11.56
N GLN A 812 15.11 -24.17 11.96
CA GLN A 812 14.13 -25.07 12.57
C GLN A 812 13.80 -26.29 11.71
N TYR A 813 13.78 -26.12 10.39
CA TYR A 813 13.39 -27.16 9.44
C TYR A 813 14.57 -27.78 8.67
N ASN A 814 15.82 -27.43 8.98
CA ASN A 814 17.00 -27.84 8.22
C ASN A 814 16.82 -27.59 6.70
N ILE A 815 16.41 -26.36 6.36
CA ILE A 815 16.28 -25.92 4.98
C ILE A 815 17.57 -25.18 4.63
N GLY A 816 18.47 -25.87 3.91
CA GLY A 816 19.81 -25.36 3.59
C GLY A 816 19.86 -24.29 2.51
N VAL A 817 19.28 -23.12 2.81
CA VAL A 817 19.43 -21.91 2.00
C VAL A 817 20.79 -21.27 2.23
N LYS A 818 21.38 -20.74 1.16
CA LYS A 818 22.68 -20.06 1.19
C LYS A 818 22.45 -18.56 0.99
N VAL A 819 22.50 -17.76 2.06
CA VAL A 819 22.20 -16.32 2.02
C VAL A 819 23.49 -15.53 1.80
N LEU A 820 23.60 -14.80 0.70
CA LEU A 820 24.70 -13.90 0.37
C LEU A 820 24.23 -12.45 0.52
N VAL A 821 24.66 -11.78 1.58
CA VAL A 821 24.30 -10.37 1.86
C VAL A 821 25.39 -9.44 1.34
N LEU A 822 25.04 -8.60 0.37
CA LEU A 822 25.88 -7.48 -0.08
C LEU A 822 25.62 -6.28 0.85
N ASN A 823 26.49 -6.12 1.84
CA ASN A 823 26.37 -5.07 2.86
C ASN A 823 27.17 -3.84 2.43
N ASN A 824 26.45 -2.86 1.89
CA ASN A 824 26.98 -1.54 1.51
C ASN A 824 26.60 -0.44 2.54
N GLU A 825 25.93 -0.83 3.63
CA GLU A 825 25.45 0.03 4.72
C GLU A 825 24.49 1.13 4.25
N PHE A 826 23.75 0.88 3.17
CA PHE A 826 22.90 1.88 2.53
C PHE A 826 21.73 1.27 1.74
N GLN A 827 20.65 2.01 1.60
CA GLN A 827 19.61 1.71 0.60
C GLN A 827 20.12 2.11 -0.79
N GLY A 828 21.07 1.32 -1.33
CA GLY A 828 21.89 1.67 -2.48
C GLY A 828 21.11 2.10 -3.75
N MET A 829 19.97 1.46 -4.02
CA MET A 829 19.14 1.84 -5.17
C MET A 829 18.59 3.26 -5.00
N VAL A 830 18.14 3.62 -3.79
CA VAL A 830 17.64 4.97 -3.51
C VAL A 830 18.79 5.98 -3.47
N LEU A 831 19.97 5.59 -2.95
CA LEU A 831 21.19 6.40 -3.00
C LEU A 831 21.54 6.79 -4.43
N GLN A 832 21.58 5.83 -5.37
CA GLN A 832 21.86 6.12 -6.77
C GLN A 832 20.90 7.17 -7.35
N TRP A 833 19.61 7.10 -7.04
CA TRP A 833 18.65 8.10 -7.50
C TRP A 833 18.86 9.46 -6.82
N GLN A 834 19.24 9.48 -5.54
CA GLN A 834 19.56 10.71 -4.81
C GLN A 834 20.81 11.39 -5.36
N ASP A 835 21.83 10.61 -5.73
CA ASP A 835 23.04 11.09 -6.38
C ASP A 835 22.76 11.70 -7.75
N LEU A 836 21.98 11.01 -8.58
CA LEU A 836 21.75 11.43 -9.96
C LEU A 836 20.72 12.55 -10.13
N PHE A 837 19.72 12.63 -9.25
CA PHE A 837 18.55 13.50 -9.47
C PHE A 837 18.19 14.44 -8.32
N TYR A 838 18.87 14.34 -7.16
CA TYR A 838 18.52 15.11 -5.96
C TYR A 838 19.75 15.69 -5.25
N ASP A 839 20.77 16.09 -5.99
CA ASP A 839 21.96 16.81 -5.49
C ASP A 839 22.64 16.12 -4.29
N HIS A 840 22.73 14.78 -4.31
CA HIS A 840 23.35 13.98 -3.23
C HIS A 840 22.68 14.17 -1.86
N ARG A 841 21.39 14.49 -1.83
CA ARG A 841 20.63 14.68 -0.58
C ARG A 841 20.15 13.35 -0.01
N TYR A 842 21.00 12.69 0.77
CA TYR A 842 20.71 11.40 1.41
C TYR A 842 19.66 11.51 2.53
N SER A 843 18.39 11.38 2.16
CA SER A 843 17.28 11.47 3.12
C SER A 843 16.86 10.08 3.60
N HIS A 844 17.26 9.72 4.83
CA HIS A 844 16.85 8.49 5.53
C HIS A 844 17.19 7.17 4.81
N THR A 845 18.25 7.18 4.01
CA THR A 845 18.70 6.06 3.19
C THR A 845 19.97 5.37 3.69
N ALA A 846 20.74 6.02 4.57
CA ALA A 846 21.86 5.41 5.26
C ALA A 846 21.37 4.36 6.29
N MET A 847 21.98 3.18 6.29
CA MET A 847 21.59 2.09 7.17
C MET A 847 22.51 2.00 8.38
N ARG A 848 21.95 1.68 9.54
CA ARG A 848 22.72 1.22 10.70
C ARG A 848 22.38 -0.24 10.92
N ASN A 849 23.19 -1.13 10.35
CA ASN A 849 22.92 -2.56 10.35
C ASN A 849 23.31 -3.21 11.69
N PRO A 850 22.62 -4.30 12.09
CA PRO A 850 23.11 -5.18 13.13
C PRO A 850 24.38 -5.91 12.66
N ASN A 851 25.08 -6.55 13.59
CA ASN A 851 26.11 -7.50 13.20
C ASN A 851 25.43 -8.78 12.66
N PHE A 852 25.39 -8.94 11.33
CA PHE A 852 24.69 -10.05 10.68
C PHE A 852 25.27 -11.43 11.01
N VAL A 853 26.58 -11.52 11.29
CA VAL A 853 27.22 -12.76 11.77
C VAL A 853 26.63 -13.18 13.13
N LEU A 854 26.59 -12.27 14.10
CA LEU A 854 26.01 -12.57 15.42
C LEU A 854 24.50 -12.84 15.32
N LEU A 855 23.79 -12.12 14.44
CA LEU A 855 22.37 -12.34 14.18
C LEU A 855 22.10 -13.76 13.66
N ALA A 856 22.87 -14.22 12.67
CA ALA A 856 22.76 -15.56 12.10
C ALA A 856 23.08 -16.64 13.15
N GLN A 857 24.17 -16.47 13.91
CA GLN A 857 24.54 -17.38 14.99
C GLN A 857 23.45 -17.50 16.05
N ALA A 858 22.80 -16.38 16.42
CA ALA A 858 21.68 -16.38 17.37
C ALA A 858 20.46 -17.19 16.88
N MET A 859 20.35 -17.46 15.58
CA MET A 859 19.30 -18.29 14.96
C MET A 859 19.77 -19.70 14.61
N GLY A 860 20.99 -20.09 15.01
CA GLY A 860 21.55 -21.41 14.75
C GLY A 860 22.08 -21.60 13.32
N VAL A 861 22.38 -20.51 12.63
CA VAL A 861 22.84 -20.48 11.23
C VAL A 861 24.36 -20.27 11.18
N HIS A 862 25.07 -21.03 10.33
CA HIS A 862 26.50 -20.80 10.10
C HIS A 862 26.73 -19.45 9.44
N ALA A 863 27.78 -18.74 9.82
CA ALA A 863 27.98 -17.37 9.39
C ALA A 863 29.42 -17.13 8.94
N ILE A 864 29.54 -16.57 7.74
CA ILE A 864 30.79 -16.22 7.07
C ILE A 864 30.76 -14.70 6.84
N ARG A 865 31.92 -14.04 6.93
CA ARG A 865 32.06 -12.62 6.58
C ARG A 865 33.32 -12.40 5.76
N ALA A 866 33.24 -11.70 4.64
CA ALA A 866 34.39 -11.21 3.87
C ALA A 866 34.46 -9.69 3.94
N THR A 867 35.67 -9.17 4.20
CA THR A 867 35.90 -7.72 4.29
C THR A 867 36.82 -7.18 3.21
N THR A 868 37.58 -8.05 2.53
CA THR A 868 38.48 -7.68 1.43
C THR A 868 38.31 -8.61 0.23
N LEU A 869 38.79 -8.18 -0.94
CA LEU A 869 38.67 -8.94 -2.18
C LEU A 869 39.52 -10.24 -2.16
N GLU A 870 40.67 -10.24 -1.49
CA GLU A 870 41.59 -11.38 -1.45
C GLU A 870 40.97 -12.60 -0.73
N GLU A 871 40.11 -12.35 0.26
CA GLU A 871 39.42 -13.39 1.01
C GLU A 871 38.23 -13.98 0.24
N LEU A 872 37.68 -13.24 -0.72
CA LEU A 872 36.41 -13.54 -1.38
C LEU A 872 36.41 -14.93 -2.04
N PRO A 873 37.43 -15.37 -2.82
CA PRO A 873 37.38 -16.68 -3.46
C PRO A 873 37.32 -17.84 -2.46
N ALA A 874 38.11 -17.77 -1.38
CA ALA A 874 38.15 -18.81 -0.37
C ALA A 874 36.84 -18.88 0.43
N LYS A 875 36.27 -17.72 0.81
CA LYS A 875 35.02 -17.65 1.56
C LYS A 875 33.78 -17.97 0.71
N MET A 876 33.79 -17.59 -0.56
CA MET A 876 32.75 -18.01 -1.52
C MET A 876 32.76 -19.53 -1.71
N LYS A 877 33.95 -20.15 -1.76
CA LYS A 877 34.08 -21.60 -1.81
C LYS A 877 33.51 -22.27 -0.55
N GLU A 878 33.87 -21.78 0.64
CA GLU A 878 33.30 -22.26 1.91
C GLU A 878 31.76 -22.16 1.90
N PHE A 879 31.23 -21.02 1.47
CA PHE A 879 29.80 -20.76 1.37
C PHE A 879 29.08 -21.75 0.42
N ILE A 880 29.65 -21.99 -0.77
CA ILE A 880 29.10 -22.89 -1.78
C ILE A 880 29.17 -24.35 -1.30
N GLU A 881 30.29 -24.78 -0.72
CA GLU A 881 30.55 -26.15 -0.28
C GLU A 881 29.88 -26.50 1.07
N TYR A 882 29.41 -25.51 1.83
CA TYR A 882 28.71 -25.75 3.09
C TYR A 882 27.52 -26.71 2.91
N ASP A 883 27.27 -27.55 3.91
CA ASP A 883 26.22 -28.58 3.94
C ASP A 883 24.88 -28.03 3.42
N GLY A 884 24.41 -28.59 2.30
CA GLY A 884 23.18 -28.16 1.63
C GLY A 884 21.88 -28.47 2.37
N SER A 885 21.95 -29.15 3.53
CA SER A 885 20.84 -29.37 4.45
C SER A 885 20.76 -28.32 5.58
N ARG A 886 21.79 -27.48 5.75
CA ARG A 886 21.83 -26.48 6.82
C ARG A 886 21.98 -25.07 6.25
N PRO A 887 21.28 -24.07 6.82
CA PRO A 887 21.39 -22.71 6.31
C PRO A 887 22.76 -22.11 6.63
N VAL A 888 23.25 -21.25 5.73
CA VAL A 888 24.48 -20.46 5.90
C VAL A 888 24.23 -19.02 5.45
N LEU A 889 24.77 -18.06 6.20
CA LEU A 889 24.81 -16.65 5.85
C LEU A 889 26.24 -16.24 5.54
N PHE A 890 26.45 -15.58 4.40
CA PHE A 890 27.70 -14.99 3.99
C PHE A 890 27.51 -13.49 3.79
N GLU A 891 28.12 -12.69 4.65
CA GLU A 891 28.13 -11.23 4.54
C GLU A 891 29.38 -10.74 3.80
N CYS A 892 29.19 -10.01 2.72
CA CYS A 892 30.26 -9.31 2.00
C CYS A 892 30.14 -7.80 2.26
N LEU A 893 31.18 -7.20 2.85
CA LEU A 893 31.25 -5.73 2.93
C LEU A 893 31.68 -5.18 1.57
N VAL A 894 30.80 -4.43 0.92
CA VAL A 894 31.01 -3.91 -0.44
C VAL A 894 31.05 -2.38 -0.48
N GLU A 895 31.52 -1.83 -1.59
CA GLU A 895 31.52 -0.39 -1.86
C GLU A 895 30.12 0.23 -1.72
N THR A 896 30.04 1.37 -1.02
CA THR A 896 28.80 2.07 -0.70
C THR A 896 28.29 2.92 -1.87
N HIS A 897 29.20 3.63 -2.55
CA HIS A 897 28.84 4.63 -3.55
C HIS A 897 28.98 4.10 -4.99
N GLU A 898 28.62 2.83 -5.21
CA GLU A 898 28.57 2.24 -6.55
C GLU A 898 27.16 2.36 -7.16
N HIS A 899 27.09 2.55 -8.48
CA HIS A 899 25.83 2.69 -9.21
C HIS A 899 25.61 1.53 -10.19
N VAL A 900 24.34 1.21 -10.46
CA VAL A 900 23.96 0.23 -11.46
C VAL A 900 23.94 0.90 -12.84
N PHE A 901 24.87 0.48 -13.70
CA PHE A 901 24.91 0.85 -15.11
C PHE A 901 24.81 -0.38 -16.01
N PRO A 902 24.26 -0.26 -17.23
CA PRO A 902 23.58 0.91 -17.81
C PRO A 902 22.30 1.33 -17.04
N MET A 903 21.85 2.55 -17.27
CA MET A 903 20.61 3.08 -16.70
C MET A 903 19.82 3.91 -17.72
N VAL A 904 18.62 3.49 -18.07
CA VAL A 904 17.65 4.36 -18.78
C VAL A 904 16.92 5.22 -17.74
N ALA A 905 17.21 6.51 -17.72
CA ALA A 905 16.55 7.44 -16.81
C ALA A 905 15.04 7.57 -17.11
N ALA A 906 14.25 7.98 -16.12
CA ALA A 906 12.82 8.19 -16.29
C ALA A 906 12.55 9.20 -17.43
N GLY A 907 11.63 8.83 -18.34
CA GLY A 907 11.26 9.68 -19.49
C GLY A 907 12.24 9.65 -20.67
N LYS A 908 13.27 8.79 -20.64
CA LYS A 908 14.21 8.59 -21.75
C LYS A 908 13.87 7.36 -22.59
N ALA A 909 14.21 7.40 -23.87
CA ALA A 909 14.14 6.24 -24.76
C ALA A 909 15.20 5.19 -24.37
N LEU A 910 15.00 3.93 -24.75
CA LEU A 910 15.93 2.85 -24.40
C LEU A 910 17.37 3.07 -24.93
N HIS A 911 17.51 3.69 -26.09
CA HIS A 911 18.82 4.00 -26.69
C HIS A 911 19.51 5.23 -26.05
N GLU A 912 18.79 6.03 -25.26
CA GLU A 912 19.32 7.19 -24.52
C GLU A 912 19.87 6.80 -23.13
N GLN A 913 20.22 5.53 -22.94
CA GLN A 913 20.73 5.02 -21.67
C GLN A 913 22.04 5.68 -21.23
N ILE A 914 22.15 5.90 -19.93
CA ILE A 914 23.38 6.35 -19.27
C ILE A 914 24.30 5.13 -19.13
N LEU A 915 25.47 5.21 -19.77
CA LEU A 915 26.50 4.18 -19.67
C LEU A 915 27.48 4.48 -18.53
N HIS A 916 28.22 3.45 -18.11
CA HIS A 916 29.30 3.61 -17.14
C HIS A 916 30.31 4.68 -17.61
N PRO A 917 30.88 5.52 -16.72
CA PRO A 917 31.83 6.59 -17.08
C PRO A 917 32.99 6.14 -17.99
N ALA A 918 33.52 4.95 -17.77
CA ALA A 918 34.56 4.33 -18.61
C ALA A 918 34.18 4.17 -20.11
N LEU A 919 32.89 4.25 -20.45
CA LEU A 919 32.38 4.15 -21.83
C LEU A 919 32.00 5.52 -22.44
N ARG A 920 32.09 6.63 -21.70
CA ARG A 920 31.59 7.96 -22.14
C ARG A 920 32.19 8.46 -23.45
N GLY A 921 33.46 8.14 -23.75
CA GLY A 921 34.11 8.55 -25.00
C GLY A 921 33.52 7.91 -26.27
N LYS A 922 32.78 6.80 -26.14
CA LYS A 922 32.18 6.08 -27.27
C LYS A 922 30.75 6.53 -27.58
N GLN A 923 30.10 7.24 -26.65
CA GLN A 923 28.70 7.66 -26.79
C GLN A 923 28.55 8.91 -27.69
N GLN A 924 29.56 9.79 -27.72
CA GLN A 924 29.56 11.03 -28.52
C GLN A 924 29.70 10.81 -30.05
N GLN A 925 29.97 9.58 -30.52
CA GLN A 925 30.10 9.28 -31.96
C GLN A 925 28.79 8.78 -32.61
N LYS A 926 27.72 8.52 -31.84
CA LYS A 926 26.44 7.99 -32.34
C LYS A 926 25.19 8.79 -31.93
N SER A 927 25.33 9.81 -31.06
CA SER A 927 24.29 10.85 -30.91
C SER A 927 24.38 11.86 -32.05
#